data_AF-A0A8J7DRE8-F1
#
_entry.id   AF-A0A8J7DRE8-F1
#
_cell.length_a   1.000
_cell.length_b   1.000
_cell.length_c   1.000
_cell.angle_alpha   90.00
_cell.angle_beta   90.00
_cell.angle_gamma   90.00
#
_symmetry.space_group_name_H-M   'P 1'
#
loop_
_entity.id
_entity.type
_entity.pdbx_description
1 polymer ?
#
loop_
_entity_poly.entity_id
_entity_poly.type
_entity_poly.pdbx_seq_one_letter_code
_entity_poly.pdbx_strand_id
1 'polypeptide(L)'
;MTTQTQSVPSPIKGLVFVDDSIADADTLLKGLNPGLDVVFLDSARDGIDQITEALRSRSGLDSIHLLSHGEAGGLTVGTTALNVNTLDSYGSQLSQWWQSLSDGADILLYGCNVGASSSGFDFVNRLSQFTGADIAASNNTTGGAGDWDFELVTGSIETAVALSAEAQASYASNLNIITVTSTADSGAGSLRAAIASAPAGSVIKFASTLANKTIKLTSGEIFLGRNITIDAIGVPNLIINGNNTSRIFQVGNSASPVQATFKGLTLVNGNGQGAQVPGMGGAINGANFVTITLVDSLLKNNKAGRGGALQVGAGAQVTIRNSVFDSNDGTLTNNGKSGGAISTNSAGGAGGLGFLIVENSQFTNNKGYVGGAIYNISSPVTVRNSTFLGNTSKREGGAIFSDGAGPGGAGTTQGGTIYVANSWFEGNKSTDGGGALYIWSYGPDKLRVEDSTLVGNTVTPGTYSRGRGGGLEVNGGSVTLRNVAVANNVAETQGGGLWVETRLPVTVTNSTFSSNRVIKDAGGAMFLNTVSSPPVNIINSTIVHNFAGRANGALWMNSGNKDSITLRNSIVAFNRAVDQRQNQVGYTPRDGGGNIEFPAPVNSGPRVATNSRIVDPMLGPLMKIGDDLVHPLLVGSPAINTGVKASNVPTQDQRQFTRDSQPDVGAFERGGLPTTGGSGNDVLLGTSANNSLSGSGGNDTLLGLGGADTLTGGAGADRIVYTGRSQVEAHGQSTLAALDRIVGFDATQGDRIQLDYNHNLLTSERPSGLFNAGLKTGATLEQAALAAYNDKNQLTSGAQAMAANQAVFFRWGTRTFFSVNDGTTAFSKTADLVAEVTGIRLIGSDATAGTLSVSNYFA
;
A
#
# COMPACT_ATOMS: atom_id res chain seq x y z
N MET A 1 -55.15 18.42 -30.46
CA MET A 1 -55.04 17.21 -29.61
C MET A 1 -54.23 16.17 -30.36
N THR A 2 -53.02 15.91 -29.91
CA THR A 2 -52.27 14.67 -30.14
C THR A 2 -51.36 14.53 -28.92
N THR A 3 -51.88 13.87 -27.89
CA THR A 3 -51.13 13.51 -26.68
C THR A 3 -50.09 12.46 -27.06
N GLN A 4 -48.81 12.83 -27.02
CA GLN A 4 -47.71 11.87 -26.96
C GLN A 4 -47.78 11.17 -25.60
N THR A 5 -48.13 9.89 -25.60
CA THR A 5 -47.93 9.01 -24.44
C THR A 5 -46.44 8.77 -24.30
N GLN A 6 -45.81 9.35 -23.26
CA GLN A 6 -44.51 8.89 -22.79
C GLN A 6 -44.67 7.45 -22.29
N SER A 7 -43.97 6.51 -22.92
CA SER A 7 -43.85 5.14 -22.43
C SER A 7 -43.09 5.14 -21.12
N VAL A 8 -43.74 4.68 -20.05
CA VAL A 8 -43.06 4.34 -18.80
C VAL A 8 -42.10 3.18 -19.10
N PRO A 9 -40.81 3.23 -18.73
CA PRO A 9 -39.90 2.11 -18.90
C PRO A 9 -40.46 0.87 -18.18
N SER A 10 -40.50 -0.28 -18.85
CA SER A 10 -40.86 -1.55 -18.19
C SER A 10 -39.93 -1.80 -16.99
N PRO A 11 -40.46 -2.31 -15.86
CA PRO A 11 -39.61 -2.70 -14.74
C PRO A 11 -38.61 -3.78 -15.18
N ILE A 12 -37.34 -3.61 -14.80
CA ILE A 12 -36.28 -4.60 -15.04
C ILE A 12 -36.63 -5.84 -14.22
N LYS A 13 -36.75 -6.99 -14.89
CA LYS A 13 -37.16 -8.27 -14.29
C LYS A 13 -36.08 -9.34 -14.32
N GLY A 14 -34.94 -9.10 -14.97
CA GLY A 14 -33.79 -10.00 -14.91
C GLY A 14 -32.45 -9.29 -15.05
N LEU A 15 -31.40 -9.96 -14.60
CA LEU A 15 -30.02 -9.47 -14.71
C LEU A 15 -29.15 -10.43 -15.52
N VAL A 16 -28.33 -9.87 -16.40
CA VAL A 16 -27.34 -10.60 -17.17
C VAL A 16 -25.95 -10.22 -16.68
N PHE A 17 -25.31 -11.17 -16.01
CA PHE A 17 -23.91 -11.08 -15.64
C PHE A 17 -23.04 -11.61 -16.77
N VAL A 18 -22.10 -10.80 -17.22
CA VAL A 18 -21.19 -11.15 -18.32
C VAL A 18 -19.76 -11.05 -17.84
N ASP A 19 -19.07 -12.18 -17.82
CA ASP A 19 -17.64 -12.18 -17.56
C ASP A 19 -16.90 -11.48 -18.70
N ASP A 20 -16.03 -10.51 -18.38
CA ASP A 20 -15.34 -9.73 -19.41
C ASP A 20 -14.28 -10.53 -20.20
N SER A 21 -14.00 -11.79 -19.83
CA SER A 21 -13.20 -12.69 -20.65
C SER A 21 -13.93 -13.23 -21.89
N ILE A 22 -15.25 -13.08 -21.95
CA ILE A 22 -16.04 -13.47 -23.13
C ILE A 22 -15.68 -12.57 -24.32
N ALA A 23 -15.06 -13.16 -25.35
CA ALA A 23 -14.77 -12.44 -26.60
C ALA A 23 -16.04 -11.89 -27.23
N ASP A 24 -15.98 -10.68 -27.78
CA ASP A 24 -17.05 -10.02 -28.54
C ASP A 24 -18.41 -9.95 -27.80
N ALA A 25 -18.38 -9.89 -26.47
CA ALA A 25 -19.58 -9.77 -25.62
C ALA A 25 -20.48 -8.59 -26.02
N ASP A 26 -19.91 -7.45 -26.42
CA ASP A 26 -20.68 -6.29 -26.90
C ASP A 26 -21.52 -6.60 -28.14
N THR A 27 -21.02 -7.48 -29.02
CA THR A 27 -21.78 -7.92 -30.20
C THR A 27 -22.93 -8.83 -29.79
N LEU A 28 -22.68 -9.73 -28.84
CA LEU A 28 -23.69 -10.61 -28.26
C LEU A 28 -24.82 -9.80 -27.61
N LEU A 29 -24.46 -8.79 -26.82
CA LEU A 29 -25.39 -7.98 -26.04
C LEU A 29 -26.22 -7.00 -26.88
N LYS A 30 -25.92 -6.80 -28.16
CA LYS A 30 -26.81 -6.05 -29.09
C LYS A 30 -28.15 -6.75 -29.30
N GLY A 31 -28.21 -8.08 -29.12
CA GLY A 31 -29.45 -8.85 -29.16
C GLY A 31 -30.00 -9.18 -27.78
N LEU A 32 -29.69 -8.38 -26.75
CA LEU A 32 -30.25 -8.58 -25.41
C LEU A 32 -31.78 -8.40 -25.45
N ASN A 33 -32.51 -9.39 -24.93
CA ASN A 33 -33.96 -9.34 -24.88
C ASN A 33 -34.47 -8.21 -23.96
N PRO A 34 -35.59 -7.53 -24.30
CA PRO A 34 -36.13 -6.44 -23.49
C PRO A 34 -36.48 -6.87 -22.06
N GLY A 35 -36.27 -5.98 -21.09
CA GLY A 35 -36.58 -6.24 -19.67
C GLY A 35 -35.42 -6.80 -18.85
N LEU A 36 -34.26 -7.02 -19.48
CA LEU A 36 -33.01 -7.42 -18.85
C LEU A 36 -32.06 -6.22 -18.72
N ASP A 37 -31.26 -6.23 -17.65
CA ASP A 37 -30.19 -5.26 -17.41
C ASP A 37 -28.84 -5.98 -17.27
N VAL A 38 -27.73 -5.32 -17.62
CA VAL A 38 -26.41 -5.97 -17.77
C VAL A 38 -25.45 -5.51 -16.68
N VAL A 39 -24.74 -6.47 -16.10
CA VAL A 39 -23.62 -6.22 -15.19
C VAL A 39 -22.40 -6.96 -15.72
N PHE A 40 -21.39 -6.19 -16.17
CA PHE A 40 -20.10 -6.77 -16.54
C PHE A 40 -19.30 -7.10 -15.29
N LEU A 41 -18.75 -8.32 -15.25
CA LEU A 41 -17.87 -8.79 -14.19
C LEU A 41 -16.43 -8.59 -14.64
N ASP A 42 -15.65 -7.90 -13.81
CA ASP A 42 -14.20 -7.77 -13.99
C ASP A 42 -13.57 -9.14 -13.78
N SER A 43 -12.98 -9.73 -14.84
CA SER A 43 -12.33 -11.05 -14.75
C SER A 43 -11.12 -11.08 -13.80
N ALA A 44 -10.66 -9.92 -13.32
CA ALA A 44 -9.60 -9.78 -12.33
C ALA A 44 -10.07 -9.61 -10.87
N ARG A 45 -11.38 -9.68 -10.60
CA ARG A 45 -11.97 -9.67 -9.25
C ARG A 45 -12.71 -10.98 -8.97
N ASP A 46 -12.95 -11.33 -7.71
CA ASP A 46 -13.81 -12.48 -7.37
C ASP A 46 -15.21 -12.29 -7.97
N GLY A 47 -15.69 -13.28 -8.72
CA GLY A 47 -16.95 -13.20 -9.46
C GLY A 47 -18.16 -13.27 -8.55
N ILE A 48 -18.09 -14.05 -7.47
CA ILE A 48 -19.20 -14.23 -6.52
C ILE A 48 -19.38 -12.97 -5.69
N ASP A 49 -18.30 -12.33 -5.25
CA ASP A 49 -18.34 -11.05 -4.57
C ASP A 49 -19.02 -9.97 -5.44
N GLN A 50 -18.66 -9.90 -6.72
CA GLN A 50 -19.22 -8.93 -7.66
C GLN A 50 -20.72 -9.15 -7.91
N ILE A 51 -21.14 -10.40 -8.14
CA ILE A 51 -22.55 -10.73 -8.32
C ILE A 51 -23.34 -10.39 -7.04
N THR A 52 -22.81 -10.78 -5.89
CA THR A 52 -23.43 -10.50 -4.58
C THR A 52 -23.58 -9.00 -4.36
N GLU A 53 -22.55 -8.20 -4.65
CA GLU A 53 -22.58 -6.73 -4.57
C GLU A 53 -23.67 -6.13 -5.46
N ALA A 54 -23.76 -6.58 -6.72
CA ALA A 54 -24.74 -6.10 -7.68
C ALA A 54 -26.19 -6.44 -7.28
N LEU A 55 -26.40 -7.58 -6.61
CA LEU A 55 -27.72 -8.03 -6.18
C LEU A 55 -28.22 -7.31 -4.91
N ARG A 56 -27.34 -6.82 -4.03
CA ARG A 56 -27.75 -6.20 -2.74
C ARG A 56 -28.77 -5.07 -2.86
N SER A 57 -28.79 -4.34 -3.97
CA SER A 57 -29.71 -3.21 -4.20
C SER A 57 -30.90 -3.57 -5.09
N ARG A 58 -31.11 -4.87 -5.38
CA ARG A 58 -32.11 -5.40 -6.29
C ARG A 58 -33.08 -6.32 -5.53
N SER A 59 -34.32 -6.39 -6.00
CA SER A 59 -35.36 -7.27 -5.45
C SER A 59 -36.41 -7.59 -6.52
N GLY A 60 -37.08 -8.72 -6.38
CA GLY A 60 -38.14 -9.15 -7.30
C GLY A 60 -37.66 -9.44 -8.73
N LEU A 61 -36.40 -9.90 -8.84
CA LEU A 61 -35.83 -10.39 -10.10
C LEU A 61 -36.38 -11.79 -10.39
N ASP A 62 -36.93 -11.95 -11.57
CA ASP A 62 -37.48 -13.21 -12.06
C ASP A 62 -36.38 -14.08 -12.71
N SER A 63 -35.22 -13.50 -13.08
CA SER A 63 -34.10 -14.26 -13.62
C SER A 63 -32.72 -13.67 -13.38
N ILE A 64 -31.73 -14.56 -13.29
CA ILE A 64 -30.29 -14.28 -13.44
C ILE A 64 -29.76 -15.06 -14.64
N HIS A 65 -29.00 -14.40 -15.50
CA HIS A 65 -28.30 -15.01 -16.63
C HIS A 65 -26.80 -14.83 -16.40
N LEU A 66 -26.03 -15.91 -16.43
CA LEU A 66 -24.59 -15.86 -16.20
C LEU A 66 -23.83 -16.34 -17.44
N LEU A 67 -23.21 -15.41 -18.14
CA LEU A 67 -22.41 -15.66 -19.34
C LEU A 67 -20.93 -15.73 -18.97
N SER A 68 -20.36 -16.93 -19.07
CA SER A 68 -18.98 -17.19 -18.67
C SER A 68 -18.41 -18.45 -19.35
N HIS A 69 -17.12 -18.71 -19.18
CA HIS A 69 -16.53 -19.97 -19.67
C HIS A 69 -16.89 -21.13 -18.75
N GLY A 70 -17.27 -22.26 -19.35
CA GLY A 70 -17.70 -23.47 -18.65
C GLY A 70 -16.82 -24.70 -18.88
N GLU A 71 -16.91 -25.62 -17.92
CA GLU A 71 -16.44 -27.00 -18.02
C GLU A 71 -17.38 -27.93 -17.22
N ALA A 72 -17.21 -29.25 -17.36
CA ALA A 72 -18.05 -30.22 -16.65
C ALA A 72 -18.05 -30.00 -15.13
N GLY A 73 -19.20 -29.55 -14.58
CA GLY A 73 -19.35 -29.28 -13.15
C GLY A 73 -18.77 -27.95 -12.67
N GLY A 74 -18.57 -26.96 -13.55
CA GLY A 74 -18.16 -25.62 -13.10
C GLY A 74 -18.11 -24.52 -14.15
N LEU A 75 -17.92 -23.30 -13.66
CA LEU A 75 -17.82 -22.04 -14.40
C LEU A 75 -16.56 -21.26 -13.97
N THR A 76 -16.08 -20.39 -14.85
CA THR A 76 -15.04 -19.41 -14.53
C THR A 76 -15.63 -18.02 -14.55
N VAL A 77 -15.76 -17.40 -13.39
CA VAL A 77 -16.42 -16.10 -13.20
C VAL A 77 -15.50 -15.20 -12.40
N GLY A 78 -15.02 -14.11 -12.96
CA GLY A 78 -14.00 -13.31 -12.28
C GLY A 78 -12.68 -14.09 -12.18
N THR A 79 -12.10 -14.07 -10.99
CA THR A 79 -11.04 -14.97 -10.53
C THR A 79 -11.59 -16.26 -9.89
N THR A 80 -12.91 -16.41 -9.79
CA THR A 80 -13.57 -17.54 -9.14
C THR A 80 -13.69 -18.72 -10.11
N ALA A 81 -13.09 -19.84 -9.75
CA ALA A 81 -13.45 -21.13 -10.32
C ALA A 81 -14.63 -21.70 -9.52
N LEU A 82 -15.87 -21.40 -9.94
CA LEU A 82 -17.09 -21.87 -9.29
C LEU A 82 -17.40 -23.29 -9.76
N ASN A 83 -17.11 -24.30 -8.94
CA ASN A 83 -17.31 -25.71 -9.29
C ASN A 83 -17.67 -26.54 -8.06
N VAL A 84 -17.98 -27.82 -8.25
CA VAL A 84 -18.39 -28.73 -7.16
C VAL A 84 -17.45 -28.74 -5.93
N ASN A 85 -16.15 -28.47 -6.10
CA ASN A 85 -15.18 -28.48 -5.00
C ASN A 85 -15.07 -27.13 -4.26
N THR A 86 -15.49 -26.04 -4.89
CA THR A 86 -15.37 -24.67 -4.35
C THR A 86 -16.72 -24.07 -3.98
N LEU A 87 -17.82 -24.61 -4.50
CA LEU A 87 -19.17 -24.06 -4.34
C LEU A 87 -19.55 -23.87 -2.87
N ASP A 88 -19.16 -24.81 -2.02
CA ASP A 88 -19.48 -24.80 -0.59
C ASP A 88 -18.84 -23.64 0.18
N SER A 89 -17.65 -23.17 -0.23
CA SER A 89 -17.04 -22.00 0.43
C SER A 89 -17.81 -20.71 0.18
N TYR A 90 -18.64 -20.67 -0.87
CA TYR A 90 -19.47 -19.53 -1.25
C TYR A 90 -20.93 -19.64 -0.80
N GLY A 91 -21.31 -20.73 -0.10
CA GLY A 91 -22.71 -21.02 0.24
C GLY A 91 -23.43 -19.88 0.96
N SER A 92 -22.73 -19.16 1.85
CA SER A 92 -23.31 -18.00 2.57
C SER A 92 -23.64 -16.81 1.66
N GLN A 93 -22.84 -16.56 0.62
CA GLN A 93 -23.05 -15.50 -0.36
C GLN A 93 -24.12 -15.90 -1.37
N LEU A 94 -24.06 -17.14 -1.87
CA LEU A 94 -25.05 -17.67 -2.80
C LEU A 94 -26.45 -17.70 -2.18
N SER A 95 -26.57 -18.04 -0.89
CA SER A 95 -27.85 -17.99 -0.17
C SER A 95 -28.41 -16.58 -0.01
N GLN A 96 -27.56 -15.54 -0.06
CA GLN A 96 -28.04 -14.16 -0.02
C GLN A 96 -28.70 -13.73 -1.34
N TRP A 97 -28.35 -14.37 -2.46
CA TRP A 97 -28.91 -14.02 -3.77
C TRP A 97 -30.44 -14.19 -3.78
N TRP A 98 -30.96 -15.19 -3.07
CA TRP A 98 -32.40 -15.43 -2.90
C TRP A 98 -33.17 -14.18 -2.45
N GLN A 99 -32.59 -13.32 -1.62
CA GLN A 99 -33.27 -12.11 -1.13
C GLN A 99 -33.58 -11.10 -2.25
N SER A 100 -32.87 -11.20 -3.37
CA SER A 100 -33.05 -10.34 -4.54
C SER A 100 -33.96 -10.97 -5.60
N LEU A 101 -34.27 -12.27 -5.47
CA LEU A 101 -35.03 -13.06 -6.41
C LEU A 101 -36.52 -13.12 -6.04
N SER A 102 -37.38 -13.27 -7.05
CA SER A 102 -38.80 -13.61 -6.90
C SER A 102 -38.96 -15.10 -6.55
N ASP A 103 -40.11 -15.48 -5.97
CA ASP A 103 -40.47 -16.89 -5.83
C ASP A 103 -40.55 -17.54 -7.23
N GLY A 104 -39.79 -18.61 -7.44
CA GLY A 104 -39.69 -19.28 -8.76
C GLY A 104 -38.78 -18.55 -9.75
N ALA A 105 -37.82 -17.74 -9.28
CA ALA A 105 -36.83 -17.16 -10.18
C ALA A 105 -35.89 -18.21 -10.76
N ASP A 106 -35.41 -17.94 -11.97
CA ASP A 106 -34.53 -18.82 -12.73
C ASP A 106 -33.07 -18.34 -12.77
N ILE A 107 -32.12 -19.28 -12.82
CA ILE A 107 -30.71 -18.98 -13.12
C ILE A 107 -30.27 -19.76 -14.36
N LEU A 108 -29.88 -19.04 -15.42
CA LEU A 108 -29.41 -19.64 -16.68
C LEU A 108 -27.89 -19.51 -16.78
N LEU A 109 -27.19 -20.64 -16.84
CA LEU A 109 -25.73 -20.74 -16.88
C LEU A 109 -25.25 -20.95 -18.31
N TYR A 110 -24.83 -19.88 -18.97
CA TYR A 110 -24.29 -19.89 -20.32
C TYR A 110 -22.79 -20.16 -20.22
N GLY A 111 -22.41 -21.44 -20.38
CA GLY A 111 -21.03 -21.89 -20.39
C GLY A 111 -20.94 -23.31 -20.95
N CYS A 112 -19.87 -23.62 -21.68
CA CYS A 112 -19.72 -24.93 -22.31
C CYS A 112 -19.69 -26.07 -21.28
N ASN A 113 -20.50 -27.09 -21.49
CA ASN A 113 -20.48 -28.38 -20.78
C ASN A 113 -20.74 -28.30 -19.27
N VAL A 114 -21.28 -27.20 -18.74
CA VAL A 114 -21.49 -27.00 -17.30
C VAL A 114 -22.30 -28.13 -16.67
N GLY A 115 -23.38 -28.53 -17.33
CA GLY A 115 -24.24 -29.65 -16.94
C GLY A 115 -23.77 -31.03 -17.41
N ALA A 116 -22.58 -31.14 -17.98
CA ALA A 116 -22.07 -32.43 -18.48
C ALA A 116 -21.63 -33.35 -17.34
N SER A 117 -21.84 -34.65 -17.53
CA SER A 117 -21.46 -35.74 -16.61
C SER A 117 -22.13 -35.67 -15.22
N SER A 118 -21.79 -36.60 -14.33
CA SER A 118 -22.34 -36.59 -12.96
C SER A 118 -21.89 -35.37 -12.15
N SER A 119 -20.68 -34.85 -12.40
CA SER A 119 -20.22 -33.63 -11.70
C SER A 119 -21.02 -32.39 -12.10
N GLY A 120 -21.46 -32.30 -13.36
CA GLY A 120 -22.36 -31.25 -13.84
C GLY A 120 -23.70 -31.28 -13.13
N PHE A 121 -24.29 -32.46 -13.02
CA PHE A 121 -25.54 -32.66 -12.27
C PHE A 121 -25.39 -32.26 -10.79
N ASP A 122 -24.33 -32.72 -10.12
CA ASP A 122 -24.10 -32.40 -8.71
C ASP A 122 -23.89 -30.89 -8.49
N PHE A 123 -23.13 -30.25 -9.38
CA PHE A 123 -22.87 -28.81 -9.35
C PHE A 123 -24.16 -27.99 -9.48
N VAL A 124 -24.98 -28.26 -10.50
CA VAL A 124 -26.22 -27.51 -10.76
C VAL A 124 -27.24 -27.71 -9.64
N ASN A 125 -27.42 -28.94 -9.14
CA ASN A 125 -28.31 -29.20 -8.01
C ASN A 125 -27.85 -28.48 -6.74
N ARG A 126 -26.55 -28.51 -6.44
CA ARG A 126 -26.03 -27.87 -5.24
C ARG A 126 -26.13 -26.34 -5.34
N LEU A 127 -25.94 -25.77 -6.53
CA LEU A 127 -26.14 -24.34 -6.75
C LEU A 127 -27.62 -23.96 -6.55
N SER A 128 -28.56 -24.75 -7.10
CA SER A 128 -30.01 -24.55 -6.91
C SER A 128 -30.40 -24.58 -5.42
N GLN A 129 -29.83 -25.51 -4.65
CA GLN A 129 -30.05 -25.58 -3.19
C GLN A 129 -29.56 -24.34 -2.45
N PHE A 130 -28.44 -23.75 -2.87
CA PHE A 130 -27.93 -22.53 -2.23
C PHE A 130 -28.73 -21.30 -2.64
N THR A 131 -29.04 -21.13 -3.93
CA THR A 131 -29.71 -19.93 -4.41
C THR A 131 -31.21 -19.95 -4.21
N GLY A 132 -31.81 -21.12 -4.01
CA GLY A 132 -33.27 -21.34 -3.95
C GLY A 132 -33.96 -21.30 -5.33
N ALA A 133 -33.19 -21.06 -6.40
CA ALA A 133 -33.69 -20.87 -7.75
C ALA A 133 -33.67 -22.18 -8.57
N ASP A 134 -34.53 -22.24 -9.58
CA ASP A 134 -34.46 -23.25 -10.63
C ASP A 134 -33.32 -22.87 -11.60
N ILE A 135 -32.54 -23.85 -12.05
CA ILE A 135 -31.28 -23.62 -12.76
C ILE A 135 -31.24 -24.40 -14.06
N ALA A 136 -30.88 -23.71 -15.14
CA ALA A 136 -30.65 -24.29 -16.46
C ALA A 136 -29.18 -24.16 -16.86
N ALA A 137 -28.58 -25.23 -17.39
CA ALA A 137 -27.18 -25.26 -17.82
C ALA A 137 -26.98 -26.12 -19.06
N SER A 138 -26.07 -25.68 -19.94
CA SER A 138 -25.71 -26.45 -21.14
C SER A 138 -24.81 -27.62 -20.76
N ASN A 139 -25.00 -28.78 -21.39
CA ASN A 139 -24.17 -29.98 -21.21
C ASN A 139 -23.21 -30.23 -22.39
N ASN A 140 -23.20 -29.34 -23.38
CA ASN A 140 -22.41 -29.47 -24.60
C ASN A 140 -21.64 -28.16 -24.91
N THR A 141 -21.13 -27.99 -26.14
CA THR A 141 -20.42 -26.75 -26.51
C THR A 141 -21.42 -25.62 -26.72
N THR A 142 -21.30 -24.54 -25.95
CA THR A 142 -22.10 -23.31 -26.10
C THR A 142 -21.37 -22.28 -26.95
N GLY A 143 -22.03 -21.76 -27.99
CA GLY A 143 -21.49 -20.72 -28.89
C GLY A 143 -21.46 -21.12 -30.37
N GLY A 144 -20.59 -20.49 -31.16
CA GLY A 144 -20.61 -20.56 -32.62
C GLY A 144 -20.39 -21.94 -33.25
N ALA A 145 -19.76 -22.86 -32.52
CA ALA A 145 -19.56 -24.25 -32.97
C ALA A 145 -20.54 -25.26 -32.32
N GLY A 146 -21.46 -24.80 -31.48
CA GLY A 146 -22.49 -25.64 -30.87
C GLY A 146 -23.84 -24.94 -30.85
N ASP A 147 -24.54 -24.98 -29.72
CA ASP A 147 -25.87 -24.37 -29.58
C ASP A 147 -25.94 -23.44 -28.35
N TRP A 148 -27.14 -22.91 -28.08
CA TRP A 148 -27.42 -22.06 -26.91
C TRP A 148 -28.53 -22.69 -26.05
N ASP A 149 -28.73 -24.00 -26.20
CA ASP A 149 -29.77 -24.75 -25.53
C ASP A 149 -29.31 -25.16 -24.12
N PHE A 150 -30.28 -25.44 -23.26
CA PHE A 150 -30.04 -25.93 -21.90
C PHE A 150 -30.63 -27.32 -21.75
N GLU A 151 -29.76 -28.33 -21.70
CA GLU A 151 -30.19 -29.73 -21.61
C GLU A 151 -30.35 -30.21 -20.17
N LEU A 152 -29.73 -29.52 -19.20
CA LEU A 152 -29.87 -29.81 -17.79
C LEU A 152 -30.65 -28.70 -17.11
N VAL A 153 -31.75 -29.07 -16.44
CA VAL A 153 -32.59 -28.15 -15.67
C VAL A 153 -32.89 -28.72 -14.28
N THR A 154 -32.94 -27.86 -13.27
CA THR A 154 -33.55 -28.15 -11.97
C THR A 154 -34.89 -27.43 -11.91
N GLY A 155 -35.98 -28.16 -11.70
CA GLY A 155 -37.32 -27.57 -11.64
C GLY A 155 -37.86 -27.10 -13.01
N SER A 156 -38.69 -26.05 -12.98
CA SER A 156 -39.33 -25.49 -14.19
C SER A 156 -38.64 -24.19 -14.55
N ILE A 157 -38.40 -23.95 -15.84
CA ILE A 157 -37.72 -22.75 -16.32
C ILE A 157 -38.73 -21.91 -17.10
N GLU A 158 -39.16 -20.80 -16.53
CA GLU A 158 -40.14 -19.89 -17.13
C GLU A 158 -39.49 -18.74 -17.90
N THR A 159 -38.24 -18.40 -17.58
CA THR A 159 -37.53 -17.31 -18.23
C THR A 159 -37.11 -17.68 -19.65
N ALA A 160 -37.22 -16.70 -20.56
CA ALA A 160 -36.64 -16.81 -21.88
C ALA A 160 -35.11 -16.67 -21.81
N VAL A 161 -34.40 -17.21 -22.80
CA VAL A 161 -32.95 -16.99 -22.95
C VAL A 161 -32.63 -15.49 -23.09
N ALA A 162 -31.47 -15.04 -22.61
CA ALA A 162 -31.10 -13.62 -22.59
C ALA A 162 -30.89 -13.00 -23.98
N LEU A 163 -30.50 -13.83 -24.96
CA LEU A 163 -29.97 -13.37 -26.25
C LEU A 163 -30.89 -13.78 -27.39
N SER A 164 -31.12 -12.89 -28.35
CA SER A 164 -31.91 -13.18 -29.55
C SER A 164 -31.22 -14.21 -30.44
N ALA A 165 -32.01 -14.90 -31.28
CA ALA A 165 -31.48 -15.89 -32.23
C ALA A 165 -30.45 -15.28 -33.20
N GLU A 166 -30.61 -14.02 -33.58
CA GLU A 166 -29.65 -13.30 -34.43
C GLU A 166 -28.33 -13.07 -33.72
N ALA A 167 -28.34 -12.69 -32.44
CA ALA A 167 -27.13 -12.51 -31.65
C ALA A 167 -26.40 -13.84 -31.45
N GLN A 168 -27.14 -14.89 -31.11
CA GLN A 168 -26.64 -16.26 -30.98
C GLN A 168 -25.96 -16.75 -32.27
N ALA A 169 -26.59 -16.56 -33.43
CA ALA A 169 -26.05 -16.96 -34.73
C ALA A 169 -24.86 -16.11 -35.18
N SER A 170 -24.75 -14.87 -34.71
CA SER A 170 -23.65 -13.96 -35.03
C SER A 170 -22.37 -14.20 -34.21
N TYR A 171 -22.48 -14.99 -33.13
CA TYR A 171 -21.38 -15.26 -32.23
C TYR A 171 -20.43 -16.32 -32.79
N ALA A 172 -19.20 -15.93 -33.12
CA ALA A 172 -18.23 -16.82 -33.77
C ALA A 172 -17.36 -17.64 -32.80
N SER A 173 -17.38 -17.32 -31.51
CA SER A 173 -16.52 -17.95 -30.48
C SER A 173 -17.27 -19.01 -29.68
N ASN A 174 -16.57 -19.72 -28.78
CA ASN A 174 -17.16 -20.71 -27.88
C ASN A 174 -16.82 -20.38 -26.43
N LEU A 175 -17.67 -20.80 -25.50
CA LEU A 175 -17.50 -20.58 -24.06
C LEU A 175 -16.68 -21.70 -23.38
N ASN A 176 -15.75 -22.34 -24.09
CA ASN A 176 -15.01 -23.52 -23.61
C ASN A 176 -13.70 -23.16 -22.91
N ILE A 177 -13.24 -24.09 -22.05
CA ILE A 177 -11.95 -24.05 -21.36
C ILE A 177 -11.00 -25.05 -22.03
N ILE A 178 -9.74 -24.63 -22.25
CA ILE A 178 -8.67 -25.50 -22.78
C ILE A 178 -7.68 -25.79 -21.66
N THR A 179 -7.39 -27.06 -21.41
CA THR A 179 -6.51 -27.48 -20.30
C THR A 179 -5.13 -27.91 -20.78
N VAL A 180 -4.08 -27.31 -20.22
CA VAL A 180 -2.68 -27.73 -20.34
C VAL A 180 -2.42 -28.90 -19.39
N THR A 181 -1.87 -30.00 -19.90
CA THR A 181 -1.69 -31.26 -19.15
C THR A 181 -0.23 -31.69 -19.03
N SER A 182 0.69 -31.00 -19.70
CA SER A 182 2.11 -31.37 -19.78
C SER A 182 3.04 -30.21 -19.43
N THR A 183 4.19 -30.54 -18.82
CA THR A 183 5.29 -29.59 -18.59
C THR A 183 6.21 -29.41 -19.80
N ALA A 184 5.97 -30.15 -20.89
CA ALA A 184 6.77 -30.05 -22.10
C ALA A 184 6.62 -28.65 -22.73
N ASP A 185 7.71 -28.12 -23.28
CA ASP A 185 7.73 -26.84 -24.00
C ASP A 185 6.84 -26.86 -25.26
N SER A 186 6.75 -28.01 -25.93
CA SER A 186 5.97 -28.19 -27.16
C SER A 186 5.39 -29.61 -27.24
N GLY A 187 4.52 -29.84 -28.23
CA GLY A 187 3.81 -31.10 -28.44
C GLY A 187 2.46 -31.16 -27.72
N ALA A 188 1.75 -32.27 -27.87
CA ALA A 188 0.40 -32.46 -27.33
C ALA A 188 0.38 -32.21 -25.80
N GLY A 189 -0.66 -31.50 -25.33
CA GLY A 189 -0.84 -31.16 -23.92
C GLY A 189 0.04 -30.03 -23.39
N SER A 190 0.97 -29.49 -24.17
CA SER A 190 1.79 -28.32 -23.79
C SER A 190 0.99 -27.01 -23.83
N LEU A 191 1.50 -25.98 -23.13
CA LEU A 191 0.95 -24.62 -23.20
C LEU A 191 0.93 -24.07 -24.64
N ARG A 192 1.97 -24.36 -25.43
CA ARG A 192 2.02 -23.93 -26.85
C ARG A 192 0.92 -24.59 -27.68
N ALA A 193 0.67 -25.89 -27.48
CA ALA A 193 -0.38 -26.59 -28.19
C ALA A 193 -1.76 -26.04 -27.81
N ALA A 194 -2.00 -25.78 -26.52
CA ALA A 194 -3.24 -25.18 -26.04
C ALA A 194 -3.48 -23.80 -26.70
N ILE A 195 -2.49 -22.91 -26.67
CA ILE A 195 -2.58 -21.57 -27.31
C ILE A 195 -2.79 -21.68 -28.82
N ALA A 196 -2.10 -22.61 -29.50
CA ALA A 196 -2.25 -22.78 -30.93
C ALA A 196 -3.68 -23.19 -31.32
N SER A 197 -4.30 -24.07 -30.53
CA SER A 197 -5.68 -24.55 -30.75
C SER A 197 -6.78 -23.59 -30.29
N ALA A 198 -6.45 -22.63 -29.43
CA ALA A 198 -7.41 -21.73 -28.80
C ALA A 198 -8.02 -20.70 -29.79
N PRO A 199 -9.36 -20.65 -29.95
CA PRO A 199 -10.04 -19.50 -30.54
C PRO A 199 -9.82 -18.20 -29.75
N ALA A 200 -10.11 -17.05 -30.36
CA ALA A 200 -10.08 -15.76 -29.65
C ALA A 200 -11.09 -15.76 -28.49
N GLY A 201 -10.68 -15.23 -27.33
CA GLY A 201 -11.46 -15.22 -26.09
C GLY A 201 -11.30 -16.46 -25.23
N SER A 202 -10.59 -17.50 -25.68
CA SER A 202 -10.48 -18.74 -24.90
C SER A 202 -9.81 -18.52 -23.54
N VAL A 203 -10.27 -19.30 -22.55
CA VAL A 203 -9.59 -19.47 -21.27
C VAL A 203 -8.73 -20.73 -21.33
N ILE A 204 -7.43 -20.57 -21.07
CA ILE A 204 -6.47 -21.67 -20.92
C ILE A 204 -6.21 -21.88 -19.44
N LYS A 205 -6.56 -23.07 -18.93
CA LYS A 205 -6.25 -23.54 -17.58
C LYS A 205 -5.13 -24.57 -17.58
N PHE A 206 -4.65 -24.92 -16.40
CA PHE A 206 -3.66 -25.97 -16.19
C PHE A 206 -4.27 -27.10 -15.36
N ALA A 207 -3.93 -28.34 -15.70
CA ALA A 207 -4.31 -29.49 -14.90
C ALA A 207 -3.66 -29.41 -13.51
N SER A 208 -4.39 -29.79 -12.47
CA SER A 208 -3.92 -29.80 -11.08
C SER A 208 -2.65 -30.65 -10.88
N THR A 209 -2.43 -31.65 -11.72
CA THR A 209 -1.20 -32.47 -11.76
C THR A 209 0.07 -31.68 -12.05
N LEU A 210 -0.05 -30.43 -12.53
CA LEU A 210 1.07 -29.54 -12.79
C LEU A 210 1.46 -28.66 -11.58
N ALA A 211 0.79 -28.80 -10.44
CA ALA A 211 1.17 -28.10 -9.22
C ALA A 211 2.63 -28.38 -8.83
N ASN A 212 3.36 -27.33 -8.42
CA ASN A 212 4.78 -27.37 -8.08
C ASN A 212 5.71 -27.84 -9.22
N LYS A 213 5.26 -27.75 -10.49
CA LYS A 213 6.08 -28.10 -11.65
C LYS A 213 6.59 -26.86 -12.36
N THR A 214 7.58 -27.08 -13.24
CA THR A 214 8.15 -26.02 -14.09
C THR A 214 7.94 -26.39 -15.56
N ILE A 215 7.29 -25.50 -16.33
CA ILE A 215 7.32 -25.47 -17.78
C ILE A 215 8.56 -24.68 -18.20
N LYS A 216 9.59 -25.39 -18.66
CA LYS A 216 10.86 -24.79 -19.08
C LYS A 216 10.84 -24.51 -20.58
N LEU A 217 10.97 -23.25 -20.99
CA LEU A 217 10.99 -22.88 -22.40
C LEU A 217 12.36 -23.11 -23.03
N THR A 218 12.37 -23.77 -24.18
CA THR A 218 13.57 -24.07 -24.97
C THR A 218 13.43 -23.66 -26.45
N SER A 219 12.21 -23.40 -26.90
CA SER A 219 11.85 -23.10 -28.29
C SER A 219 11.57 -21.61 -28.52
N GLY A 220 12.13 -20.74 -27.66
CA GLY A 220 11.93 -19.29 -27.74
C GLY A 220 10.67 -18.80 -27.03
N GLU A 221 10.22 -17.60 -27.39
CA GLU A 221 9.02 -16.99 -26.79
C GLU A 221 7.72 -17.64 -27.26
N ILE A 222 6.65 -17.44 -26.50
CA ILE A 222 5.29 -17.84 -26.83
C ILE A 222 4.55 -16.60 -27.38
N PHE A 223 4.06 -16.68 -28.61
CA PHE A 223 3.33 -15.60 -29.26
C PHE A 223 1.82 -15.71 -28.96
N LEU A 224 1.24 -14.64 -28.41
CA LEU A 224 -0.20 -14.48 -28.20
C LEU A 224 -0.77 -13.56 -29.29
N GLY A 225 -1.31 -14.15 -30.36
CA GLY A 225 -1.80 -13.43 -31.54
C GLY A 225 -3.30 -13.11 -31.55
N ARG A 226 -4.01 -13.36 -30.45
CA ARG A 226 -5.46 -13.17 -30.31
C ARG A 226 -5.83 -12.94 -28.85
N ASN A 227 -7.06 -12.50 -28.59
CA ASN A 227 -7.55 -12.34 -27.24
C ASN A 227 -7.51 -13.67 -26.50
N ILE A 228 -6.95 -13.70 -25.29
CA ILE A 228 -6.78 -14.95 -24.54
C ILE A 228 -6.60 -14.70 -23.04
N THR A 229 -7.10 -15.62 -22.23
CA THR A 229 -6.84 -15.68 -20.80
C THR A 229 -6.00 -16.91 -20.48
N ILE A 230 -4.92 -16.75 -19.73
CA ILE A 230 -4.09 -17.83 -19.20
C ILE A 230 -4.22 -17.81 -17.68
N ASP A 231 -4.86 -18.84 -17.13
CA ASP A 231 -5.26 -18.92 -15.73
C ASP A 231 -4.63 -20.13 -15.03
N ALA A 232 -3.75 -19.82 -14.07
CA ALA A 232 -3.08 -20.78 -13.21
C ALA A 232 -3.46 -20.65 -11.73
N ILE A 233 -4.52 -19.90 -11.37
CA ILE A 233 -4.94 -19.70 -9.97
C ILE A 233 -5.15 -21.05 -9.26
N GLY A 234 -5.76 -22.02 -9.95
CA GLY A 234 -6.04 -23.35 -9.40
C GLY A 234 -4.83 -24.30 -9.32
N VAL A 235 -3.63 -23.86 -9.74
CA VAL A 235 -2.44 -24.73 -9.84
C VAL A 235 -1.26 -24.11 -9.08
N PRO A 236 -1.14 -24.39 -7.77
CA PRO A 236 -0.18 -23.70 -6.92
C PRO A 236 1.27 -23.97 -7.35
N ASN A 237 2.09 -22.92 -7.29
CA ASN A 237 3.53 -22.95 -7.57
C ASN A 237 3.91 -23.48 -8.97
N LEU A 238 3.03 -23.39 -9.97
CA LEU A 238 3.39 -23.64 -11.35
C LEU A 238 4.30 -22.53 -11.87
N ILE A 239 5.47 -22.91 -12.38
CA ILE A 239 6.47 -21.97 -12.91
C ILE A 239 6.53 -22.07 -14.43
N ILE A 240 6.50 -20.92 -15.12
CA ILE A 240 6.91 -20.80 -16.52
C ILE A 240 8.28 -20.11 -16.54
N ASN A 241 9.29 -20.86 -17.00
CA ASN A 241 10.69 -20.45 -16.92
C ASN A 241 11.26 -20.17 -18.32
N GLY A 242 11.63 -18.91 -18.59
CA GLY A 242 12.27 -18.48 -19.85
C GLY A 242 13.73 -18.96 -20.02
N ASN A 243 14.23 -19.70 -19.04
CA ASN A 243 15.53 -20.38 -19.03
C ASN A 243 16.73 -19.45 -19.25
N ASN A 244 16.58 -18.15 -18.97
CA ASN A 244 17.55 -17.09 -19.30
C ASN A 244 17.89 -16.99 -20.80
N THR A 245 17.20 -17.73 -21.67
CA THR A 245 17.52 -17.85 -23.10
C THR A 245 16.58 -17.07 -23.98
N SER A 246 15.34 -16.85 -23.55
CA SER A 246 14.36 -16.10 -24.33
C SER A 246 13.38 -15.36 -23.44
N ARG A 247 12.69 -14.40 -24.05
CA ARG A 247 11.45 -13.84 -23.51
C ARG A 247 10.41 -14.96 -23.34
N ILE A 248 9.49 -14.81 -22.40
CA ILE A 248 8.43 -15.80 -22.17
C ILE A 248 7.26 -15.56 -23.13
N PHE A 249 6.67 -14.37 -23.12
CA PHE A 249 5.50 -14.02 -23.93
C PHE A 249 5.73 -12.80 -24.81
N GLN A 250 5.30 -12.90 -26.07
CA GLN A 250 5.08 -11.77 -26.97
C GLN A 250 3.57 -11.60 -27.18
N VAL A 251 3.02 -10.46 -26.78
CA VAL A 251 1.58 -10.17 -26.82
C VAL A 251 1.26 -9.24 -27.99
N GLY A 252 0.49 -9.77 -28.94
CA GLY A 252 0.03 -9.05 -30.12
C GLY A 252 1.15 -8.62 -31.06
N ASN A 253 0.72 -7.99 -32.14
CA ASN A 253 1.57 -7.19 -33.02
C ASN A 253 0.87 -5.85 -33.27
N SER A 254 1.61 -4.79 -33.65
CA SER A 254 1.02 -3.45 -33.76
C SER A 254 -0.04 -3.29 -34.86
N ALA A 255 -0.18 -4.25 -35.77
CA ALA A 255 -1.25 -4.25 -36.79
C ALA A 255 -2.54 -4.94 -36.31
N SER A 256 -2.47 -5.71 -35.22
CA SER A 256 -3.59 -6.44 -34.64
C SER A 256 -3.39 -6.50 -33.13
N PRO A 257 -3.78 -5.43 -32.40
CA PRO A 257 -3.71 -5.42 -30.94
C PRO A 257 -4.65 -6.47 -30.36
N VAL A 258 -4.27 -7.01 -29.20
CA VAL A 258 -5.00 -8.09 -28.53
C VAL A 258 -5.12 -7.80 -27.03
N GLN A 259 -6.08 -8.46 -26.40
CA GLN A 259 -6.23 -8.52 -24.95
C GLN A 259 -5.61 -9.81 -24.41
N ALA A 260 -4.69 -9.71 -23.46
CA ALA A 260 -4.12 -10.87 -22.79
C ALA A 260 -4.27 -10.74 -21.27
N THR A 261 -4.91 -11.72 -20.65
CA THR A 261 -5.08 -11.80 -19.20
C THR A 261 -4.23 -12.95 -18.64
N PHE A 262 -3.45 -12.67 -17.61
CA PHE A 262 -2.55 -13.59 -16.94
C PHE A 262 -2.95 -13.68 -15.47
N LYS A 263 -3.37 -14.86 -15.00
CA LYS A 263 -3.82 -15.07 -13.62
C LYS A 263 -3.00 -16.17 -12.93
N GLY A 264 -2.52 -15.93 -11.70
CA GLY A 264 -1.86 -16.96 -10.90
C GLY A 264 -0.48 -17.43 -11.41
N LEU A 265 0.15 -16.69 -12.33
CA LEU A 265 1.34 -17.18 -13.03
C LEU A 265 2.63 -16.80 -12.33
N THR A 266 3.56 -17.77 -12.21
CA THR A 266 4.95 -17.51 -11.82
C THR A 266 5.85 -17.49 -13.06
N LEU A 267 6.24 -16.30 -13.51
CA LEU A 267 7.05 -16.06 -14.71
C LEU A 267 8.49 -15.70 -14.31
N VAL A 268 9.42 -16.60 -14.60
CA VAL A 268 10.80 -16.47 -14.09
C VAL A 268 11.86 -16.58 -15.16
N ASN A 269 12.98 -15.90 -14.92
CA ASN A 269 14.21 -16.00 -15.70
C ASN A 269 13.99 -15.76 -17.21
N GLY A 270 13.03 -14.94 -17.58
CA GLY A 270 12.85 -14.49 -18.95
C GLY A 270 13.97 -13.53 -19.36
N ASN A 271 14.40 -13.60 -20.62
CA ASN A 271 15.47 -12.78 -21.17
C ASN A 271 15.07 -12.15 -22.50
N GLY A 272 14.85 -10.83 -22.51
CA GLY A 272 14.42 -10.08 -23.68
C GLY A 272 15.47 -9.88 -24.77
N GLN A 273 16.68 -10.44 -24.67
CA GLN A 273 17.75 -10.32 -25.67
C GLN A 273 17.41 -11.07 -26.98
N GLY A 274 16.66 -10.44 -27.88
CA GLY A 274 16.31 -10.95 -29.22
C GLY A 274 16.77 -10.05 -30.37
N ALA A 275 16.82 -10.61 -31.60
CA ALA A 275 17.50 -10.05 -32.78
C ALA A 275 16.89 -8.78 -33.42
N GLN A 276 15.74 -8.28 -32.93
CA GLN A 276 15.09 -7.08 -33.45
C GLN A 276 14.78 -6.15 -32.27
N VAL A 277 15.46 -4.99 -32.22
CA VAL A 277 15.33 -3.88 -31.24
C VAL A 277 15.94 -4.20 -29.84
N PRO A 278 16.66 -3.27 -29.15
CA PRO A 278 17.31 -3.54 -27.87
C PRO A 278 16.34 -4.18 -26.88
N GLY A 279 16.71 -5.37 -26.39
CA GLY A 279 15.80 -6.35 -25.79
C GLY A 279 14.70 -5.77 -24.89
N MET A 280 13.45 -6.17 -25.15
CA MET A 280 12.25 -5.66 -24.48
C MET A 280 11.63 -6.76 -23.62
N GLY A 281 11.17 -6.46 -22.41
CA GLY A 281 10.33 -7.33 -21.58
C GLY A 281 10.91 -8.72 -21.35
N GLY A 282 11.57 -8.99 -20.22
CA GLY A 282 12.14 -10.32 -19.99
C GLY A 282 11.05 -11.40 -19.91
N ALA A 283 9.95 -11.12 -19.20
CA ALA A 283 8.80 -12.02 -19.16
C ALA A 283 7.84 -11.72 -20.32
N ILE A 284 7.36 -10.48 -20.43
CA ILE A 284 6.26 -10.12 -21.33
C ILE A 284 6.65 -8.89 -22.15
N ASN A 285 6.49 -8.96 -23.47
CA ASN A 285 6.55 -7.80 -24.35
C ASN A 285 5.20 -7.62 -25.06
N GLY A 286 4.51 -6.51 -24.76
CA GLY A 286 3.26 -6.11 -25.39
C GLY A 286 3.49 -5.13 -26.54
N ALA A 287 2.85 -5.38 -27.68
CA ALA A 287 2.83 -4.47 -28.82
C ALA A 287 2.07 -3.15 -28.51
N ASN A 288 1.94 -2.27 -29.50
CA ASN A 288 1.12 -1.06 -29.34
C ASN A 288 -0.36 -1.43 -29.19
N PHE A 289 -1.10 -0.64 -28.42
CA PHE A 289 -2.56 -0.72 -28.22
C PHE A 289 -3.08 -2.04 -27.63
N VAL A 290 -2.18 -2.90 -27.12
CA VAL A 290 -2.59 -4.13 -26.43
C VAL A 290 -3.24 -3.80 -25.09
N THR A 291 -4.12 -4.69 -24.63
CA THR A 291 -4.60 -4.69 -23.26
C THR A 291 -3.95 -5.85 -22.53
N ILE A 292 -3.31 -5.59 -21.40
CA ILE A 292 -2.66 -6.62 -20.58
C ILE A 292 -3.16 -6.50 -19.14
N THR A 293 -3.69 -7.61 -18.62
CA THR A 293 -4.11 -7.72 -17.22
C THR A 293 -3.30 -8.80 -16.53
N LEU A 294 -2.64 -8.47 -15.41
CA LEU A 294 -1.94 -9.41 -14.54
C LEU A 294 -2.63 -9.45 -13.18
N VAL A 295 -2.94 -10.66 -12.71
CA VAL A 295 -3.61 -10.90 -11.43
C VAL A 295 -2.89 -12.02 -10.69
N ASP A 296 -2.67 -11.85 -9.39
CA ASP A 296 -2.10 -12.88 -8.51
C ASP A 296 -0.82 -13.52 -9.07
N SER A 297 0.01 -12.74 -9.76
CA SER A 297 1.14 -13.25 -10.55
C SER A 297 2.48 -12.82 -9.97
N LEU A 298 3.48 -13.69 -10.07
CA LEU A 298 4.87 -13.45 -9.67
C LEU A 298 5.75 -13.33 -10.90
N LEU A 299 6.40 -12.18 -11.08
CA LEU A 299 7.39 -11.94 -12.12
C LEU A 299 8.75 -11.74 -11.47
N LYS A 300 9.63 -12.72 -11.62
CA LYS A 300 10.89 -12.78 -10.87
C LYS A 300 12.13 -13.06 -11.72
N ASN A 301 13.22 -12.35 -11.43
CA ASN A 301 14.53 -12.54 -12.08
C ASN A 301 14.48 -12.40 -13.61
N ASN A 302 13.51 -11.64 -14.14
CA ASN A 302 13.43 -11.39 -15.57
C ASN A 302 14.36 -10.23 -15.93
N LYS A 303 14.95 -10.28 -17.13
CA LYS A 303 15.91 -9.28 -17.59
C LYS A 303 15.67 -8.83 -19.02
N ALA A 304 15.82 -7.53 -19.26
CA ALA A 304 15.71 -6.91 -20.57
C ALA A 304 16.48 -5.58 -20.62
N GLY A 305 16.61 -5.02 -21.81
CA GLY A 305 17.09 -3.66 -22.04
C GLY A 305 16.01 -2.57 -21.92
N ARG A 306 14.74 -2.96 -21.88
CA ARG A 306 13.56 -2.13 -21.57
C ARG A 306 12.55 -2.97 -20.81
N GLY A 307 12.23 -2.58 -19.58
CA GLY A 307 11.29 -3.29 -18.71
C GLY A 307 11.79 -4.69 -18.39
N GLY A 308 12.50 -4.86 -17.27
CA GLY A 308 13.13 -6.15 -16.95
C GLY A 308 12.14 -7.32 -16.96
N ALA A 309 10.90 -7.10 -16.49
CA ALA A 309 9.81 -8.07 -16.59
C ALA A 309 8.86 -7.77 -17.75
N LEU A 310 8.24 -6.59 -17.74
CA LEU A 310 7.16 -6.21 -18.66
C LEU A 310 7.55 -4.95 -19.43
N GLN A 311 7.42 -5.02 -20.75
CA GLN A 311 7.48 -3.86 -21.63
C GLN A 311 6.20 -3.76 -22.45
N VAL A 312 5.60 -2.58 -22.55
CA VAL A 312 4.41 -2.34 -23.38
C VAL A 312 4.57 -1.17 -24.35
N GLY A 313 4.04 -1.35 -25.55
CA GLY A 313 4.04 -0.36 -26.63
C GLY A 313 3.13 0.85 -26.36
N ALA A 314 3.08 1.74 -27.35
CA ALA A 314 2.27 2.95 -27.32
C ALA A 314 0.77 2.64 -27.21
N GLY A 315 0.04 3.41 -26.40
CA GLY A 315 -1.40 3.28 -26.23
C GLY A 315 -1.85 1.98 -25.55
N ALA A 316 -0.91 1.20 -24.99
CA ALA A 316 -1.24 0.00 -24.25
C ALA A 316 -2.00 0.32 -22.95
N GLN A 317 -2.94 -0.54 -22.60
CA GLN A 317 -3.71 -0.47 -21.36
C GLN A 317 -3.26 -1.61 -20.47
N VAL A 318 -2.69 -1.27 -19.31
CA VAL A 318 -2.10 -2.26 -18.41
C VAL A 318 -2.71 -2.15 -17.04
N THR A 319 -3.21 -3.28 -16.53
CA THR A 319 -3.74 -3.43 -15.19
C THR A 319 -2.99 -4.53 -14.46
N ILE A 320 -2.40 -4.20 -13.31
CA ILE A 320 -1.65 -5.11 -12.45
C ILE A 320 -2.34 -5.15 -11.08
N ARG A 321 -2.74 -6.34 -10.63
CA ARG A 321 -3.41 -6.53 -9.34
C ARG A 321 -2.78 -7.68 -8.57
N ASN A 322 -2.64 -7.51 -7.25
CA ASN A 322 -2.20 -8.55 -6.32
C ASN A 322 -0.91 -9.28 -6.77
N SER A 323 -0.03 -8.57 -7.48
CA SER A 323 1.09 -9.18 -8.18
C SER A 323 2.43 -8.75 -7.59
N VAL A 324 3.44 -9.59 -7.76
CA VAL A 324 4.78 -9.38 -7.20
C VAL A 324 5.80 -9.29 -8.33
N PHE A 325 6.57 -8.21 -8.35
CA PHE A 325 7.71 -8.00 -9.23
C PHE A 325 8.97 -7.98 -8.38
N ASP A 326 9.72 -9.09 -8.42
CA ASP A 326 10.90 -9.27 -7.58
C ASP A 326 12.18 -9.43 -8.40
N SER A 327 13.18 -8.61 -8.09
CA SER A 327 14.54 -8.79 -8.60
C SER A 327 14.64 -8.80 -10.14
N ASN A 328 13.78 -8.03 -10.81
CA ASN A 328 13.84 -7.88 -12.27
C ASN A 328 14.86 -6.80 -12.67
N ASP A 329 15.55 -7.00 -13.79
CA ASP A 329 16.68 -6.17 -14.23
C ASP A 329 16.44 -5.58 -15.63
N GLY A 330 16.14 -4.29 -15.68
CA GLY A 330 15.99 -3.48 -16.89
C GLY A 330 17.30 -2.87 -17.41
N THR A 331 18.47 -3.19 -16.81
CA THR A 331 19.74 -2.48 -17.08
C THR A 331 20.61 -3.09 -18.18
N LEU A 332 20.16 -4.14 -18.88
CA LEU A 332 21.01 -4.90 -19.81
C LEU A 332 21.64 -4.07 -20.92
N THR A 333 20.98 -3.01 -21.40
CA THR A 333 21.47 -2.20 -22.54
C THR A 333 21.86 -0.78 -22.15
N ASN A 334 21.84 -0.44 -20.85
CA ASN A 334 22.00 0.93 -20.34
C ASN A 334 21.17 1.98 -21.12
N ASN A 335 19.98 1.59 -21.59
CA ASN A 335 19.08 2.45 -22.36
C ASN A 335 18.33 3.40 -21.42
N GLY A 336 18.31 4.71 -21.75
CA GLY A 336 17.60 5.77 -21.01
C GLY A 336 16.10 5.56 -20.77
N LYS A 337 15.48 4.55 -21.39
CA LYS A 337 14.03 4.30 -21.39
C LYS A 337 13.69 2.94 -20.78
N SER A 338 14.19 2.63 -19.59
CA SER A 338 14.07 1.30 -19.01
C SER A 338 13.90 1.29 -17.50
N GLY A 339 12.74 0.77 -17.07
CA GLY A 339 12.42 0.45 -15.70
C GLY A 339 12.85 -0.97 -15.34
N GLY A 340 13.12 -1.23 -14.06
CA GLY A 340 13.59 -2.55 -13.63
C GLY A 340 12.54 -3.65 -13.75
N ALA A 341 11.29 -3.34 -13.43
CA ALA A 341 10.17 -4.24 -13.59
C ALA A 341 9.37 -3.92 -14.86
N ILE A 342 8.80 -2.71 -14.94
CA ILE A 342 7.86 -2.32 -15.97
C ILE A 342 8.40 -1.12 -16.76
N SER A 343 8.27 -1.19 -18.08
CA SER A 343 8.42 -0.03 -18.95
C SER A 343 7.17 0.17 -19.81
N THR A 344 6.70 1.41 -19.87
CA THR A 344 5.74 1.85 -20.89
C THR A 344 6.48 2.60 -22.00
N ASN A 345 5.86 2.69 -23.17
CA ASN A 345 6.37 3.46 -24.29
C ASN A 345 5.26 4.37 -24.82
N SER A 346 5.63 5.56 -25.28
CA SER A 346 4.74 6.48 -25.97
C SER A 346 5.34 6.74 -27.34
N ALA A 347 4.59 6.40 -28.39
CA ALA A 347 4.88 6.91 -29.72
C ALA A 347 4.46 8.38 -29.70
N GLY A 348 5.43 9.29 -29.63
CA GLY A 348 5.17 10.72 -29.50
C GLY A 348 4.06 11.20 -30.45
N GLY A 349 2.94 11.62 -29.87
CA GLY A 349 2.08 12.65 -30.43
C GLY A 349 0.72 12.28 -31.03
N ALA A 350 0.30 11.02 -31.22
CA ALA A 350 -0.97 10.81 -31.93
C ALA A 350 -1.75 9.48 -31.73
N GLY A 351 -1.55 8.68 -30.67
CA GLY A 351 -2.23 7.37 -30.61
C GLY A 351 -2.58 6.86 -29.22
N GLY A 352 -3.86 6.98 -28.86
CA GLY A 352 -4.55 6.16 -27.85
C GLY A 352 -4.45 6.61 -26.39
N LEU A 353 -5.54 6.41 -25.63
CA LEU A 353 -5.60 6.58 -24.18
C LEU A 353 -5.00 5.34 -23.49
N GLY A 354 -3.68 5.15 -23.60
CA GLY A 354 -2.98 4.13 -22.82
C GLY A 354 -2.93 4.50 -21.34
N PHE A 355 -2.78 3.51 -20.45
CA PHE A 355 -2.63 3.73 -19.01
C PHE A 355 -1.88 2.58 -18.33
N LEU A 356 -1.37 2.84 -17.13
CA LEU A 356 -0.87 1.83 -16.20
C LEU A 356 -1.60 1.95 -14.86
N ILE A 357 -2.28 0.88 -14.45
CA ILE A 357 -2.89 0.73 -13.13
C ILE A 357 -2.14 -0.38 -12.38
N VAL A 358 -1.74 -0.08 -11.14
CA VAL A 358 -1.05 -0.98 -10.23
C VAL A 358 -1.76 -0.94 -8.89
N GLU A 359 -2.34 -2.05 -8.47
CA GLU A 359 -3.14 -2.14 -7.24
C GLU A 359 -2.70 -3.35 -6.41
N ASN A 360 -2.63 -3.18 -5.09
CA ASN A 360 -2.33 -4.26 -4.14
C ASN A 360 -1.06 -5.05 -4.48
N SER A 361 -0.05 -4.40 -5.07
CA SER A 361 1.09 -5.09 -5.69
C SER A 361 2.41 -4.71 -5.03
N GLN A 362 3.39 -5.60 -5.16
CA GLN A 362 4.72 -5.42 -4.55
C GLN A 362 5.82 -5.37 -5.61
N PHE A 363 6.72 -4.39 -5.47
CA PHE A 363 7.91 -4.23 -6.30
C PHE A 363 9.13 -4.22 -5.41
N THR A 364 9.88 -5.32 -5.40
CA THR A 364 11.05 -5.52 -4.54
C THR A 364 12.32 -5.69 -5.35
N ASN A 365 13.38 -4.99 -4.96
CA ASN A 365 14.75 -5.19 -5.46
C ASN A 365 14.88 -5.11 -6.99
N ASN A 366 13.97 -4.42 -7.68
CA ASN A 366 14.07 -4.25 -9.11
C ASN A 366 15.15 -3.22 -9.45
N LYS A 367 15.80 -3.42 -10.60
CA LYS A 367 16.93 -2.60 -11.02
C LYS A 367 16.68 -2.03 -12.41
N GLY A 368 16.43 -0.72 -12.46
CA GLY A 368 16.19 0.03 -13.69
C GLY A 368 17.38 0.87 -14.13
N TYR A 369 17.35 1.34 -15.37
CA TYR A 369 18.26 2.40 -15.79
C TYR A 369 17.68 3.77 -15.39
N VAL A 370 16.38 3.96 -15.62
CA VAL A 370 15.55 5.09 -15.14
C VAL A 370 14.25 4.47 -14.59
N GLY A 371 13.85 4.81 -13.36
CA GLY A 371 12.74 4.11 -12.69
C GLY A 371 13.19 2.73 -12.18
N GLY A 372 13.56 2.60 -10.90
CA GLY A 372 14.10 1.32 -10.43
C GLY A 372 13.10 0.17 -10.54
N ALA A 373 11.82 0.44 -10.36
CA ALA A 373 10.73 -0.48 -10.67
C ALA A 373 10.01 -0.11 -11.97
N ILE A 374 9.47 1.11 -12.07
CA ILE A 374 8.58 1.52 -13.16
C ILE A 374 9.18 2.70 -13.90
N TYR A 375 9.29 2.55 -15.23
CA TYR A 375 9.50 3.64 -16.16
C TYR A 375 8.20 3.90 -16.92
N ASN A 376 7.67 5.11 -16.81
CA ASN A 376 6.49 5.55 -17.54
C ASN A 376 6.80 6.75 -18.46
N ILE A 377 6.13 6.80 -19.61
CA ILE A 377 6.17 7.95 -20.51
C ILE A 377 4.78 8.23 -21.12
N SER A 378 4.31 9.47 -20.97
CA SER A 378 3.10 10.05 -21.58
C SER A 378 1.85 9.16 -21.47
N SER A 379 1.64 8.57 -20.30
CA SER A 379 0.45 7.78 -19.99
C SER A 379 0.08 8.00 -18.53
N PRO A 380 -1.23 8.05 -18.18
CA PRO A 380 -1.64 8.12 -16.79
C PRO A 380 -1.14 6.88 -16.03
N VAL A 381 -0.70 7.11 -14.80
CA VAL A 381 -0.26 6.04 -13.90
C VAL A 381 -1.10 6.14 -12.63
N THR A 382 -1.66 5.02 -12.22
CA THR A 382 -2.35 4.89 -10.94
C THR A 382 -1.68 3.78 -10.13
N VAL A 383 -1.22 4.10 -8.93
CA VAL A 383 -0.64 3.16 -7.98
C VAL A 383 -1.44 3.23 -6.69
N ARG A 384 -2.03 2.11 -6.24
CA ARG A 384 -2.80 2.06 -4.99
C ARG A 384 -2.42 0.86 -4.16
N ASN A 385 -2.45 1.00 -2.82
CA ASN A 385 -2.29 -0.10 -1.88
C ASN A 385 -1.02 -0.94 -2.17
N SER A 386 0.04 -0.29 -2.67
CA SER A 386 1.18 -0.99 -3.26
C SER A 386 2.47 -0.62 -2.56
N THR A 387 3.45 -1.51 -2.62
CA THR A 387 4.69 -1.42 -1.86
C THR A 387 5.91 -1.50 -2.77
N PHE A 388 6.82 -0.54 -2.65
CA PHE A 388 8.05 -0.42 -3.42
C PHE A 388 9.26 -0.42 -2.48
N LEU A 389 9.99 -1.54 -2.42
CA LEU A 389 11.06 -1.77 -1.46
C LEU A 389 12.40 -1.99 -2.16
N GLY A 390 13.40 -1.18 -1.81
CA GLY A 390 14.78 -1.43 -2.21
C GLY A 390 15.02 -1.40 -3.73
N ASN A 391 14.13 -0.78 -4.50
CA ASN A 391 14.33 -0.67 -5.94
C ASN A 391 15.44 0.34 -6.24
N THR A 392 16.19 0.11 -7.31
CA THR A 392 17.37 0.92 -7.63
C THR A 392 17.37 1.35 -9.08
N SER A 393 17.68 2.62 -9.35
CA SER A 393 17.91 3.12 -10.70
C SER A 393 19.33 3.67 -10.88
N LYS A 394 19.84 3.57 -12.11
CA LYS A 394 21.16 4.15 -12.47
C LYS A 394 21.10 5.64 -12.80
N ARG A 395 19.91 6.27 -12.80
CA ARG A 395 19.69 7.72 -12.97
C ARG A 395 18.54 8.23 -12.09
N GLU A 396 17.40 8.60 -12.65
CA GLU A 396 16.26 9.16 -11.93
C GLU A 396 15.25 8.08 -11.48
N GLY A 397 14.47 8.40 -10.43
CA GLY A 397 13.35 7.62 -9.94
C GLY A 397 13.80 6.27 -9.38
N GLY A 398 14.12 6.19 -8.09
CA GLY A 398 14.58 4.92 -7.50
C GLY A 398 13.48 3.84 -7.47
N ALA A 399 12.21 4.23 -7.40
CA ALA A 399 11.06 3.34 -7.61
C ALA A 399 10.36 3.64 -8.94
N ILE A 400 9.81 4.85 -9.08
CA ILE A 400 9.00 5.23 -10.23
C ILE A 400 9.60 6.46 -10.89
N PHE A 401 9.75 6.38 -12.21
CA PHE A 401 9.98 7.52 -13.08
C PHE A 401 8.78 7.70 -14.00
N SER A 402 8.32 8.94 -14.17
CA SER A 402 7.31 9.28 -15.18
C SER A 402 7.72 10.52 -15.96
N ASP A 403 7.64 10.42 -17.29
CA ASP A 403 7.79 11.56 -18.22
C ASP A 403 6.48 11.85 -18.95
N GLY A 404 5.70 12.77 -18.39
CA GLY A 404 4.33 13.09 -18.78
C GLY A 404 3.31 12.13 -18.21
N ALA A 405 2.07 12.60 -18.10
CA ALA A 405 0.92 11.81 -17.69
C ALA A 405 -0.20 11.80 -18.75
N GLY A 406 -0.30 12.83 -19.59
CA GLY A 406 -1.26 12.91 -20.67
C GLY A 406 -0.79 12.27 -21.98
N PRO A 407 -1.69 12.14 -22.98
CA PRO A 407 -1.38 11.56 -24.29
C PRO A 407 -0.41 12.40 -25.16
N GLY A 408 0.26 13.44 -24.64
CA GLY A 408 0.94 14.42 -25.51
C GLY A 408 2.12 15.21 -24.94
N GLY A 409 2.93 15.69 -25.90
CA GLY A 409 4.06 16.60 -25.73
C GLY A 409 3.69 18.08 -25.87
N ALA A 410 4.65 18.91 -26.31
CA ALA A 410 4.53 20.37 -26.32
C ALA A 410 3.29 20.87 -27.11
N GLY A 411 2.41 21.63 -26.44
CA GLY A 411 1.23 22.27 -27.05
C GLY A 411 -0.13 21.58 -26.77
N THR A 412 -0.15 20.44 -26.09
CA THR A 412 -1.40 19.75 -25.72
C THR A 412 -2.10 20.41 -24.53
N THR A 413 -3.43 20.50 -24.57
CA THR A 413 -4.28 21.07 -23.50
C THR A 413 -4.89 20.02 -22.58
N GLN A 414 -4.88 18.75 -22.99
CA GLN A 414 -5.37 17.63 -22.20
C GLN A 414 -4.22 16.99 -21.41
N GLY A 415 -4.23 17.14 -20.09
CA GLY A 415 -3.26 16.53 -19.18
C GLY A 415 -3.76 15.21 -18.61
N GLY A 416 -2.83 14.39 -18.14
CA GLY A 416 -3.12 13.18 -17.38
C GLY A 416 -2.81 13.34 -15.90
N THR A 417 -2.98 12.25 -15.15
CA THR A 417 -2.66 12.20 -13.72
C THR A 417 -1.71 11.05 -13.43
N ILE A 418 -0.67 11.35 -12.66
CA ILE A 418 0.08 10.35 -11.90
C ILE A 418 -0.51 10.36 -10.49
N TYR A 419 -1.20 9.28 -10.15
CA TYR A 419 -1.90 9.12 -8.88
C TYR A 419 -1.27 8.00 -8.06
N VAL A 420 -0.82 8.32 -6.86
CA VAL A 420 -0.29 7.38 -5.87
C VAL A 420 -1.15 7.49 -4.63
N ALA A 421 -1.74 6.39 -4.16
CA ALA A 421 -2.56 6.38 -2.95
C ALA A 421 -2.27 5.16 -2.07
N ASN A 422 -2.39 5.30 -0.74
CA ASN A 422 -2.28 4.15 0.19
C ASN A 422 -1.02 3.30 -0.05
N SER A 423 0.11 3.92 -0.41
CA SER A 423 1.27 3.19 -0.91
C SER A 423 2.54 3.50 -0.13
N TRP A 424 3.43 2.52 -0.07
CA TRP A 424 4.65 2.56 0.73
C TRP A 424 5.90 2.49 -0.15
N PHE A 425 6.79 3.47 -0.02
CA PHE A 425 8.05 3.56 -0.76
C PHE A 425 9.21 3.63 0.22
N GLU A 426 9.98 2.55 0.31
CA GLU A 426 11.06 2.45 1.28
C GLU A 426 12.39 1.97 0.71
N GLY A 427 13.46 2.65 1.11
CA GLY A 427 14.83 2.23 0.80
C GLY A 427 15.16 2.26 -0.70
N ASN A 428 14.35 2.94 -1.52
CA ASN A 428 14.59 3.04 -2.95
C ASN A 428 15.73 4.03 -3.23
N LYS A 429 16.52 3.76 -4.27
CA LYS A 429 17.76 4.49 -4.54
C LYS A 429 17.87 4.93 -5.99
N SER A 430 18.26 6.17 -6.20
CA SER A 430 18.60 6.71 -7.52
C SER A 430 19.95 7.42 -7.48
N THR A 431 20.49 7.78 -8.64
CA THR A 431 21.80 8.47 -8.75
C THR A 431 21.69 9.90 -9.30
N ASP A 432 20.49 10.41 -9.57
CA ASP A 432 20.34 11.74 -10.17
C ASP A 432 19.20 12.54 -9.56
N GLY A 433 18.01 11.97 -9.50
CA GLY A 433 16.83 12.66 -8.96
C GLY A 433 15.76 11.69 -8.49
N GLY A 434 14.97 12.08 -7.47
CA GLY A 434 13.83 11.31 -6.99
C GLY A 434 14.21 9.94 -6.43
N GLY A 435 14.53 9.85 -5.14
CA GLY A 435 14.94 8.57 -4.54
C GLY A 435 13.82 7.53 -4.53
N ALA A 436 12.57 7.93 -4.35
CA ALA A 436 11.40 7.09 -4.63
C ALA A 436 10.80 7.46 -5.99
N LEU A 437 10.36 8.71 -6.13
CA LEU A 437 9.54 9.17 -7.24
C LEU A 437 10.26 10.29 -7.99
N TYR A 438 10.39 10.17 -9.31
CA TYR A 438 10.78 11.27 -10.18
C TYR A 438 9.70 11.51 -11.21
N ILE A 439 9.12 12.70 -11.18
CA ILE A 439 8.00 13.07 -12.03
C ILE A 439 8.41 14.26 -12.90
N TRP A 440 8.35 14.06 -14.20
CA TRP A 440 8.36 15.11 -15.20
C TRP A 440 6.95 15.22 -15.76
N SER A 441 6.33 16.39 -15.66
CA SER A 441 4.93 16.62 -16.00
C SER A 441 4.82 17.85 -16.89
N TYR A 442 3.97 17.77 -17.90
CA TYR A 442 3.73 18.89 -18.80
C TYR A 442 2.59 19.78 -18.28
N GLY A 443 2.37 20.93 -18.91
CA GLY A 443 1.46 21.98 -18.45
C GLY A 443 0.18 21.47 -17.74
N PRO A 444 -0.72 20.75 -18.41
CA PRO A 444 -1.98 20.31 -17.79
C PRO A 444 -1.88 19.06 -16.90
N ASP A 445 -0.71 18.41 -16.80
CA ASP A 445 -0.52 17.19 -16.01
C ASP A 445 -0.59 17.44 -14.50
N LYS A 446 -0.93 16.39 -13.75
CA LYS A 446 -1.08 16.46 -12.29
C LYS A 446 -0.36 15.31 -11.62
N LEU A 447 0.32 15.62 -10.51
CA LEU A 447 0.76 14.64 -9.52
C LEU A 447 -0.16 14.74 -8.30
N ARG A 448 -0.73 13.60 -7.91
CA ARG A 448 -1.45 13.43 -6.63
C ARG A 448 -0.82 12.28 -5.87
N VAL A 449 -0.32 12.55 -4.67
CA VAL A 449 0.13 11.53 -3.71
C VAL A 449 -0.71 11.67 -2.47
N GLU A 450 -1.43 10.61 -2.10
CA GLU A 450 -2.41 10.64 -1.03
C GLU A 450 -2.20 9.45 -0.09
N ASP A 451 -2.35 9.66 1.22
CA ASP A 451 -2.42 8.57 2.20
C ASP A 451 -1.20 7.60 2.07
N SER A 452 0.00 8.14 1.85
CA SER A 452 1.16 7.36 1.41
C SER A 452 2.42 7.71 2.18
N THR A 453 3.37 6.78 2.23
CA THR A 453 4.65 6.98 2.94
C THR A 453 5.84 6.81 2.01
N LEU A 454 6.74 7.80 2.01
CA LEU A 454 8.03 7.79 1.36
C LEU A 454 9.11 7.90 2.43
N VAL A 455 9.74 6.77 2.78
CA VAL A 455 10.69 6.70 3.90
C VAL A 455 12.06 6.13 3.52
N GLY A 456 13.14 6.74 3.99
CA GLY A 456 14.49 6.16 3.84
C GLY A 456 14.99 6.06 2.39
N ASN A 457 14.39 6.80 1.45
CA ASN A 457 14.82 6.79 0.05
C ASN A 457 16.02 7.72 -0.14
N THR A 458 16.91 7.37 -1.07
CA THR A 458 18.20 8.04 -1.20
C THR A 458 18.52 8.38 -2.65
N VAL A 459 19.04 9.58 -2.86
CA VAL A 459 19.70 9.97 -4.11
C VAL A 459 21.19 10.16 -3.84
N THR A 460 22.00 9.36 -4.52
CA THR A 460 23.46 9.49 -4.51
C THR A 460 23.94 10.23 -5.76
N PRO A 461 25.13 10.85 -5.80
CA PRO A 461 25.59 11.52 -7.01
C PRO A 461 25.99 10.53 -8.11
N GLY A 462 25.35 10.67 -9.26
CA GLY A 462 25.69 10.02 -10.53
C GLY A 462 26.29 11.00 -11.52
N THR A 463 26.31 10.60 -12.79
CA THR A 463 27.03 11.32 -13.88
C THR A 463 26.56 12.76 -14.10
N TYR A 464 25.27 13.05 -13.93
CA TYR A 464 24.72 14.41 -14.08
C TYR A 464 24.75 15.21 -12.78
N SER A 465 25.09 14.55 -11.67
CA SER A 465 25.32 15.16 -10.35
C SER A 465 24.23 16.13 -9.89
N ARG A 466 22.96 15.92 -10.30
CA ARG A 466 21.86 16.75 -9.79
C ARG A 466 21.67 16.45 -8.32
N GLY A 467 21.42 15.20 -7.95
CA GLY A 467 21.33 14.74 -6.57
C GLY A 467 20.15 15.35 -5.79
N ARG A 468 18.96 15.44 -6.40
CA ARG A 468 17.80 16.18 -5.87
C ARG A 468 16.63 15.27 -5.48
N GLY A 469 15.78 15.72 -4.56
CA GLY A 469 14.52 15.05 -4.24
C GLY A 469 14.73 13.67 -3.61
N GLY A 470 15.22 13.62 -2.37
CA GLY A 470 15.55 12.35 -1.70
C GLY A 470 14.36 11.39 -1.63
N GLY A 471 13.15 11.91 -1.35
CA GLY A 471 11.90 11.18 -1.51
C GLY A 471 11.32 11.35 -2.92
N LEU A 472 10.97 12.59 -3.25
CA LEU A 472 10.23 12.95 -4.46
C LEU A 472 10.86 14.14 -5.18
N GLU A 473 11.01 14.04 -6.50
CA GLU A 473 11.33 15.15 -7.39
C GLU A 473 10.19 15.37 -8.40
N VAL A 474 9.74 16.62 -8.55
CA VAL A 474 8.67 17.00 -9.49
C VAL A 474 9.08 18.18 -10.35
N ASN A 475 8.91 18.04 -11.67
CA ASN A 475 9.16 19.05 -12.67
C ASN A 475 7.87 19.30 -13.47
N GLY A 476 7.41 20.54 -13.55
CA GLY A 476 6.14 20.95 -14.17
C GLY A 476 4.91 20.50 -13.37
N GLY A 477 3.76 20.36 -14.03
CA GLY A 477 2.48 19.90 -13.46
C GLY A 477 1.96 20.59 -12.19
N SER A 478 0.70 20.36 -11.84
CA SER A 478 0.21 20.69 -10.49
C SER A 478 0.55 19.57 -9.50
N VAL A 479 0.81 19.91 -8.24
CA VAL A 479 1.25 18.94 -7.23
C VAL A 479 0.31 18.96 -6.03
N THR A 480 -0.18 17.80 -5.63
CA THR A 480 -0.97 17.62 -4.40
C THR A 480 -0.38 16.48 -3.57
N LEU A 481 0.00 16.79 -2.32
CA LEU A 481 0.38 15.82 -1.30
C LEU A 481 -0.63 15.92 -0.15
N ARG A 482 -1.43 14.89 0.09
CA ARG A 482 -2.44 14.86 1.15
C ARG A 482 -2.22 13.65 2.03
N ASN A 483 -2.09 13.85 3.35
CA ASN A 483 -1.85 12.74 4.27
C ASN A 483 -0.60 11.93 3.91
N VAL A 484 0.51 12.62 3.61
CA VAL A 484 1.74 11.97 3.16
C VAL A 484 2.81 12.08 4.23
N ALA A 485 3.45 10.96 4.56
CA ALA A 485 4.68 10.95 5.32
C ALA A 485 5.89 10.93 4.38
N VAL A 486 6.77 11.92 4.50
CA VAL A 486 8.05 11.98 3.80
C VAL A 486 9.14 12.05 4.85
N ALA A 487 9.79 10.93 5.14
CA ALA A 487 10.70 10.83 6.27
C ALA A 487 12.04 10.17 5.98
N ASN A 488 13.10 10.57 6.68
CA ASN A 488 14.43 9.95 6.59
C ASN A 488 15.01 9.86 5.18
N ASN A 489 14.52 10.67 4.24
CA ASN A 489 15.02 10.63 2.87
C ASN A 489 16.30 11.47 2.74
N VAL A 490 17.20 11.06 1.86
CA VAL A 490 18.51 11.71 1.69
C VAL A 490 18.72 12.13 0.25
N ALA A 491 19.06 13.41 0.05
CA ALA A 491 19.52 13.94 -1.22
C ALA A 491 20.94 14.52 -1.07
N GLU A 492 21.73 14.46 -2.13
CA GLU A 492 23.06 15.07 -2.10
C GLU A 492 22.95 16.59 -2.07
N THR A 493 22.16 17.20 -2.96
CA THR A 493 22.21 18.64 -3.21
C THR A 493 20.98 19.39 -2.71
N GLN A 494 19.76 19.00 -3.08
CA GLN A 494 18.57 19.82 -2.81
C GLN A 494 17.33 18.97 -2.56
N GLY A 495 16.45 19.43 -1.67
CA GLY A 495 15.15 18.79 -1.44
C GLY A 495 15.30 17.40 -0.85
N GLY A 496 15.66 17.29 0.43
CA GLY A 496 15.87 15.99 1.08
C GLY A 496 14.60 15.15 1.06
N GLY A 497 13.45 15.76 1.36
CA GLY A 497 12.14 15.11 1.20
C GLY A 497 11.57 15.33 -0.19
N LEU A 498 11.31 16.60 -0.53
CA LEU A 498 10.66 17.04 -1.76
C LEU A 498 11.48 18.09 -2.50
N TRP A 499 11.63 17.92 -3.81
CA TRP A 499 12.10 18.96 -4.71
C TRP A 499 11.05 19.24 -5.78
N VAL A 500 10.68 20.50 -5.98
CA VAL A 500 9.66 20.90 -6.96
C VAL A 500 10.15 22.06 -7.80
N GLU A 501 9.97 21.95 -9.11
CA GLU A 501 10.00 23.06 -10.06
C GLU A 501 8.71 23.10 -10.87
N THR A 502 7.87 24.12 -10.69
CA THR A 502 6.60 24.24 -11.45
C THR A 502 6.12 25.68 -11.57
N ARG A 503 5.22 25.92 -12.53
CA ARG A 503 4.46 27.17 -12.73
C ARG A 503 2.98 27.03 -12.29
N LEU A 504 2.61 25.88 -11.73
CA LEU A 504 1.26 25.56 -11.31
C LEU A 504 1.15 25.40 -9.78
N PRO A 505 -0.07 25.36 -9.24
CA PRO A 505 -0.27 25.25 -7.80
C PRO A 505 0.35 23.99 -7.18
N VAL A 506 0.87 24.17 -5.96
CA VAL A 506 1.36 23.08 -5.10
C VAL A 506 0.55 23.10 -3.81
N THR A 507 -0.01 21.97 -3.41
CA THR A 507 -0.75 21.84 -2.15
C THR A 507 -0.18 20.69 -1.33
N VAL A 508 0.17 20.97 -0.08
CA VAL A 508 0.59 19.99 0.92
C VAL A 508 -0.37 20.12 2.10
N THR A 509 -1.03 19.03 2.48
CA THR A 509 -2.08 19.06 3.49
C THR A 509 -2.01 17.83 4.37
N ASN A 510 -2.09 18.01 5.70
CA ASN A 510 -2.03 16.90 6.66
C ASN A 510 -0.79 16.01 6.48
N SER A 511 0.36 16.60 6.16
CA SER A 511 1.54 15.80 5.80
C SER A 511 2.68 16.00 6.80
N THR A 512 3.42 14.92 7.04
CA THR A 512 4.58 14.89 7.94
C THR A 512 5.87 14.83 7.13
N PHE A 513 6.73 15.83 7.28
CA PHE A 513 8.08 15.87 6.71
C PHE A 513 9.11 15.82 7.84
N SER A 514 9.68 14.64 8.09
CA SER A 514 10.54 14.42 9.25
C SER A 514 11.92 13.89 8.90
N SER A 515 12.96 14.46 9.48
CA SER A 515 14.32 13.90 9.42
C SER A 515 14.88 13.69 8.01
N ASN A 516 14.38 14.44 7.02
CA ASN A 516 14.94 14.42 5.68
C ASN A 516 16.24 15.24 5.63
N ARG A 517 17.18 14.79 4.82
CA ARG A 517 18.55 15.31 4.82
C ARG A 517 19.02 15.70 3.43
N VAL A 518 19.63 16.86 3.36
CA VAL A 518 20.46 17.30 2.24
C VAL A 518 21.91 17.40 2.68
N ILE A 519 22.84 16.82 1.92
CA ILE A 519 24.26 16.78 2.29
C ILE A 519 24.97 18.12 2.01
N LYS A 520 24.73 18.76 0.86
CA LYS A 520 25.54 19.90 0.38
C LYS A 520 24.84 21.25 0.39
N ASP A 521 23.61 21.33 -0.12
CA ASP A 521 22.95 22.62 -0.37
C ASP A 521 21.72 22.82 0.53
N ALA A 522 20.49 22.82 0.01
CA ALA A 522 19.37 23.40 0.75
C ALA A 522 18.02 22.67 0.64
N GLY A 523 17.08 23.03 1.51
CA GLY A 523 15.73 22.48 1.52
C GLY A 523 15.73 21.05 2.07
N GLY A 524 16.05 20.89 3.35
CA GLY A 524 16.06 19.58 3.99
C GLY A 524 14.72 18.87 3.85
N ALA A 525 13.62 19.54 4.20
CA ALA A 525 12.28 19.03 3.98
C ALA A 525 11.82 19.24 2.53
N MET A 526 11.81 20.50 2.08
CA MET A 526 11.26 20.89 0.78
C MET A 526 12.12 21.95 0.09
N PHE A 527 12.32 21.77 -1.21
CA PHE A 527 12.89 22.77 -2.09
C PHE A 527 11.84 23.23 -3.10
N LEU A 528 11.30 24.44 -2.92
CA LEU A 528 10.15 24.96 -3.66
C LEU A 528 10.60 25.98 -4.70
N ASN A 529 11.03 25.49 -5.87
CA ASN A 529 11.43 26.32 -7.01
C ASN A 529 10.24 26.65 -7.91
N THR A 530 9.26 27.40 -7.38
CA THR A 530 8.05 27.75 -8.14
C THR A 530 8.25 29.01 -8.98
N VAL A 531 8.29 28.85 -10.31
CA VAL A 531 8.50 29.93 -11.27
C VAL A 531 7.18 30.65 -11.53
N SER A 532 7.19 31.97 -11.70
CA SER A 532 5.96 32.81 -11.83
C SER A 532 5.07 32.84 -10.58
N SER A 533 5.59 32.36 -9.44
CA SER A 533 4.99 32.47 -8.12
C SER A 533 3.54 31.93 -8.02
N PRO A 534 3.24 30.71 -8.54
CA PRO A 534 1.94 30.06 -8.35
C PRO A 534 1.68 29.78 -6.87
N PRO A 535 0.41 29.73 -6.42
CA PRO A 535 0.10 29.50 -5.02
C PRO A 535 0.63 28.16 -4.53
N VAL A 536 1.39 28.20 -3.44
CA VAL A 536 1.84 27.03 -2.68
C VAL A 536 1.16 27.08 -1.31
N ASN A 537 0.30 26.10 -1.04
CA ASN A 537 -0.42 26.02 0.23
C ASN A 537 0.11 24.84 1.06
N ILE A 538 0.60 25.13 2.26
CA ILE A 538 1.01 24.11 3.24
C ILE A 538 0.10 24.26 4.45
N ILE A 539 -0.76 23.27 4.68
CA ILE A 539 -1.88 23.34 5.63
C ILE A 539 -1.79 22.14 6.57
N ASN A 540 -1.94 22.37 7.88
CA ASN A 540 -1.98 21.31 8.89
C ASN A 540 -0.84 20.29 8.72
N SER A 541 0.38 20.77 8.52
CA SER A 541 1.53 19.90 8.23
C SER A 541 2.59 20.01 9.32
N THR A 542 3.30 18.92 9.57
CA THR A 542 4.38 18.85 10.58
C THR A 542 5.72 18.69 9.89
N ILE A 543 6.56 19.71 9.94
CA ILE A 543 7.84 19.78 9.22
C ILE A 543 8.97 19.92 10.23
N VAL A 544 9.60 18.79 10.57
CA VAL A 544 10.52 18.73 11.73
C VAL A 544 11.78 17.92 11.54
N HIS A 545 12.83 18.26 12.29
CA HIS A 545 14.11 17.52 12.32
C HIS A 545 14.83 17.39 10.98
N ASN A 546 14.44 18.16 9.96
CA ASN A 546 15.08 18.11 8.66
C ASN A 546 16.42 18.88 8.69
N PHE A 547 17.38 18.42 7.89
CA PHE A 547 18.73 18.96 7.86
C PHE A 547 19.16 19.39 6.45
N ALA A 548 19.82 20.54 6.35
CA ALA A 548 20.47 21.00 5.13
C ALA A 548 21.95 21.34 5.32
N GLY A 549 22.80 20.85 4.41
CA GLY A 549 24.25 21.08 4.41
C GLY A 549 24.69 22.54 4.24
N ARG A 550 23.81 23.42 3.76
CA ARG A 550 24.06 24.85 3.67
C ARG A 550 22.98 25.68 4.36
N ALA A 551 21.74 25.60 3.90
CA ALA A 551 20.67 26.51 4.33
C ALA A 551 19.29 25.86 4.24
N ASN A 552 18.32 26.41 4.98
CA ASN A 552 16.89 26.08 4.88
C ASN A 552 16.62 24.60 5.18
N GLY A 553 16.79 24.19 6.43
CA GLY A 553 16.48 22.83 6.87
C GLY A 553 15.03 22.44 6.61
N ALA A 554 14.08 23.37 6.76
CA ALA A 554 12.67 23.13 6.43
C ALA A 554 12.36 23.46 4.96
N LEU A 555 12.15 24.73 4.64
CA LEU A 555 11.63 25.17 3.36
C LEU A 555 12.63 26.08 2.65
N TRP A 556 13.13 25.64 1.50
CA TRP A 556 13.82 26.54 0.60
C TRP A 556 12.85 27.22 -0.36
N MET A 557 13.06 28.53 -0.54
CA MET A 557 12.39 29.40 -1.51
C MET A 557 13.32 30.57 -1.85
N ASN A 558 13.00 31.32 -2.91
CA ASN A 558 13.69 32.55 -3.28
C ASN A 558 12.86 33.79 -2.95
N SER A 559 13.46 34.98 -3.04
CA SER A 559 12.78 36.24 -2.70
C SER A 559 11.59 36.56 -3.62
N GLY A 560 11.59 36.06 -4.86
CA GLY A 560 10.54 36.29 -5.84
C GLY A 560 9.30 35.41 -5.64
N ASN A 561 9.44 34.23 -5.04
CA ASN A 561 8.32 33.31 -4.82
C ASN A 561 7.88 33.16 -3.35
N LYS A 562 8.59 33.74 -2.37
CA LYS A 562 8.19 33.68 -0.95
C LYS A 562 6.73 34.07 -0.70
N ASP A 563 6.22 35.06 -1.45
CA ASP A 563 4.86 35.58 -1.29
C ASP A 563 3.80 34.67 -1.94
N SER A 564 4.20 33.61 -2.63
CA SER A 564 3.26 32.60 -3.13
C SER A 564 3.05 31.45 -2.16
N ILE A 565 3.95 31.30 -1.17
CA ILE A 565 3.93 30.22 -0.20
C ILE A 565 3.16 30.67 1.03
N THR A 566 2.12 29.92 1.40
CA THR A 566 1.29 30.17 2.58
C THR A 566 1.37 28.99 3.53
N LEU A 567 1.74 29.25 4.79
CA LEU A 567 1.67 28.28 5.88
C LEU A 567 0.42 28.55 6.72
N ARG A 568 -0.37 27.51 7.01
CA ARG A 568 -1.52 27.58 7.92
C ARG A 568 -1.53 26.37 8.83
N ASN A 569 -1.82 26.57 10.11
CA ASN A 569 -1.92 25.50 11.11
C ASN A 569 -0.76 24.51 11.05
N SER A 570 0.45 24.96 10.72
CA SER A 570 1.57 24.06 10.47
C SER A 570 2.66 24.24 11.53
N ILE A 571 3.30 23.13 11.89
CA ILE A 571 4.45 23.10 12.80
C ILE A 571 5.71 23.07 11.94
N VAL A 572 6.58 24.07 12.13
CA VAL A 572 7.91 24.10 11.51
C VAL A 572 8.93 24.22 12.64
N ALA A 573 9.51 23.09 13.02
CA ALA A 573 10.31 23.01 14.25
C ALA A 573 11.53 22.09 14.16
N PHE A 574 12.57 22.38 14.95
CA PHE A 574 13.77 21.55 15.10
C PHE A 574 14.57 21.29 13.81
N ASN A 575 14.26 22.01 12.73
CA ASN A 575 15.00 21.93 11.48
C ASN A 575 16.34 22.65 11.63
N ARG A 576 17.39 22.15 10.98
CA ARG A 576 18.75 22.68 11.10
C ARG A 576 19.41 22.87 9.75
N ALA A 577 20.30 23.85 9.68
CA ALA A 577 21.21 24.03 8.57
C ALA A 577 22.60 24.45 9.07
N VAL A 578 23.61 24.35 8.22
CA VAL A 578 24.95 24.84 8.55
C VAL A 578 24.95 26.36 8.73
N ASP A 579 24.25 27.12 7.87
CA ASP A 579 23.90 28.52 8.16
C ASP A 579 22.76 28.56 9.17
N GLN A 580 23.12 28.76 10.44
CA GLN A 580 22.18 28.79 11.57
C GLN A 580 21.13 29.90 11.47
N ARG A 581 21.39 30.97 10.69
CA ARG A 581 20.37 32.02 10.44
C ARG A 581 19.23 31.51 9.59
N GLN A 582 19.47 30.43 8.84
CA GLN A 582 18.54 29.83 7.90
C GLN A 582 18.20 28.38 8.30
N ASN A 583 18.18 28.08 9.61
CA ASN A 583 17.84 26.75 10.11
C ASN A 583 16.49 26.23 9.56
N GLN A 584 15.47 27.09 9.55
CA GLN A 584 14.12 26.72 9.15
C GLN A 584 13.85 27.13 7.70
N VAL A 585 13.89 28.43 7.40
CA VAL A 585 13.54 29.00 6.09
C VAL A 585 14.56 30.06 5.66
N GLY A 586 14.59 30.36 4.36
CA GLY A 586 15.46 31.41 3.80
C GLY A 586 14.81 32.79 3.70
N TYR A 587 13.48 32.80 3.59
CA TYR A 587 12.61 33.97 3.57
C TYR A 587 11.32 33.62 4.32
N THR A 588 10.64 34.62 4.89
CA THR A 588 9.36 34.41 5.56
C THR A 588 8.22 34.24 4.53
N PRO A 589 7.54 33.08 4.51
CA PRO A 589 6.32 32.85 3.73
C PRO A 589 5.14 33.71 4.22
N ARG A 590 4.05 33.72 3.45
CA ARG A 590 2.78 34.28 3.90
C ARG A 590 2.23 33.51 5.09
N ASP A 591 1.76 34.28 6.06
CA ASP A 591 1.12 33.76 7.25
C ASP A 591 -0.37 33.54 7.02
N GLY A 592 -0.76 32.27 6.94
CA GLY A 592 -2.16 31.84 6.88
C GLY A 592 -2.81 31.70 8.26
N GLY A 593 -2.06 31.91 9.36
CA GLY A 593 -2.52 31.80 10.74
C GLY A 593 -2.28 30.42 11.39
N GLY A 594 -2.18 30.40 12.72
CA GLY A 594 -2.12 29.18 13.54
C GLY A 594 -0.79 28.41 13.49
N ASN A 595 0.30 29.03 13.02
CA ASN A 595 1.57 28.34 12.83
C ASN A 595 2.42 28.31 14.11
N ILE A 596 3.21 27.24 14.29
CA ILE A 596 4.21 27.11 15.37
C ILE A 596 5.62 27.05 14.78
N GLU A 597 6.53 27.76 15.44
CA GLU A 597 7.95 27.84 15.12
C GLU A 597 8.80 27.43 16.31
N PHE A 598 9.80 26.55 16.12
CA PHE A 598 10.79 26.32 17.16
C PHE A 598 12.15 25.83 16.63
N PRO A 599 13.30 26.27 17.18
CA PRO A 599 13.47 27.34 18.16
C PRO A 599 13.20 28.72 17.54
N ALA A 600 13.39 29.78 18.34
CA ALA A 600 13.42 31.14 17.83
C ALA A 600 14.51 31.29 16.74
N PRO A 601 14.30 32.14 15.70
CA PRO A 601 15.34 32.43 14.73
C PRO A 601 16.58 33.02 15.38
N VAL A 602 17.76 32.60 14.91
CA VAL A 602 19.06 33.05 15.40
C VAL A 602 19.52 34.26 14.59
N ASN A 603 20.17 35.25 15.23
CA ASN A 603 20.82 36.41 14.58
C ASN A 603 19.93 37.13 13.55
N SER A 604 18.68 37.43 13.92
CA SER A 604 17.68 38.08 13.04
C SER A 604 17.34 37.29 11.77
N GLY A 605 17.48 35.96 11.81
CA GLY A 605 17.01 35.06 10.76
C GLY A 605 15.50 35.21 10.49
N PRO A 606 15.03 34.80 9.30
CA PRO A 606 13.63 34.93 8.92
C PRO A 606 12.73 34.05 9.81
N ARG A 607 11.53 34.59 10.11
CA ARG A 607 10.44 33.84 10.75
C ARG A 607 9.86 32.80 9.79
N VAL A 608 9.35 31.68 10.30
CA VAL A 608 8.59 30.71 9.48
C VAL A 608 7.22 31.23 9.06
N ALA A 609 6.66 32.19 9.79
CA ALA A 609 5.51 33.01 9.42
C ALA A 609 5.48 34.23 10.33
N THR A 610 4.95 35.37 9.85
CA THR A 610 4.97 36.65 10.57
C THR A 610 4.48 36.53 12.02
N ASN A 611 3.34 35.86 12.26
CA ASN A 611 2.74 35.68 13.58
C ASN A 611 2.81 34.23 14.08
N SER A 612 3.77 33.44 13.59
CA SER A 612 3.98 32.11 14.17
C SER A 612 4.32 32.21 15.66
N ARG A 613 3.79 31.28 16.46
CA ARG A 613 4.09 31.18 17.89
C ARG A 613 5.44 30.52 18.07
N ILE A 614 6.38 31.21 18.71
CA ILE A 614 7.68 30.64 19.05
C ILE A 614 7.53 29.85 20.34
N VAL A 615 7.28 28.56 20.21
CA VAL A 615 7.07 27.67 21.35
C VAL A 615 7.40 26.25 20.94
N ASP A 616 8.01 25.51 21.85
CA ASP A 616 8.28 24.10 21.63
C ASP A 616 6.98 23.33 21.37
N PRO A 617 6.80 22.70 20.20
CA PRO A 617 5.55 22.01 19.88
C PRO A 617 5.33 20.75 20.73
N MET A 618 6.31 20.30 21.52
CA MET A 618 6.23 19.09 22.36
C MET A 618 5.73 17.89 21.54
N LEU A 619 6.44 17.57 20.46
CA LEU A 619 6.15 16.42 19.62
C LEU A 619 6.76 15.16 20.21
N GLY A 620 6.03 14.05 20.13
CA GLY A 620 6.57 12.71 20.40
C GLY A 620 7.46 12.23 19.26
N PRO A 621 8.03 11.02 19.37
CA PRO A 621 8.86 10.41 18.34
C PRO A 621 8.10 10.24 17.01
N LEU A 622 8.84 10.17 15.90
CA LEU A 622 8.25 9.75 14.63
C LEU A 622 7.88 8.28 14.73
N MET A 623 6.60 7.95 14.56
CA MET A 623 6.14 6.57 14.71
C MET A 623 4.92 6.27 13.85
N LYS A 624 4.72 4.98 13.57
CA LYS A 624 3.55 4.50 12.83
C LYS A 624 2.36 4.45 13.79
N ILE A 625 1.26 5.13 13.47
CA ILE A 625 0.00 5.11 14.22
C ILE A 625 -1.13 4.86 13.22
N GLY A 626 -1.80 3.70 13.32
CA GLY A 626 -2.56 3.19 12.19
C GLY A 626 -1.61 2.84 11.04
N ASP A 627 -1.91 3.29 9.82
CA ASP A 627 -1.02 3.09 8.66
C ASP A 627 -0.08 4.25 8.34
N ASP A 628 -0.19 5.35 9.09
CA ASP A 628 0.54 6.58 8.83
C ASP A 628 1.72 6.79 9.77
N LEU A 629 2.80 7.33 9.21
CA LEU A 629 3.96 7.78 9.97
C LEU A 629 3.78 9.25 10.36
N VAL A 630 3.65 9.52 11.66
CA VAL A 630 3.33 10.84 12.23
C VAL A 630 4.15 11.12 13.47
N HIS A 631 4.18 12.40 13.88
CA HIS A 631 4.61 12.81 15.21
C HIS A 631 3.38 13.08 16.08
N PRO A 632 3.09 12.26 17.11
CA PRO A 632 2.01 12.55 18.03
C PRO A 632 2.29 13.81 18.85
N LEU A 633 1.25 14.49 19.30
CA LEU A 633 1.38 15.63 20.22
C LEU A 633 1.52 15.12 21.66
N LEU A 634 2.61 15.47 22.35
CA LEU A 634 2.77 15.14 23.76
C LEU A 634 1.87 15.98 24.64
N VAL A 635 1.70 15.51 25.86
CA VAL A 635 0.89 16.12 26.91
C VAL A 635 1.29 17.57 27.13
N GLY A 636 0.29 18.46 27.21
CA GLY A 636 0.52 19.89 27.38
C GLY A 636 1.08 20.59 26.14
N SER A 637 1.15 19.89 25.00
CA SER A 637 1.63 20.47 23.76
C SER A 637 0.88 21.77 23.43
N PRO A 638 1.59 22.85 23.13
CA PRO A 638 0.98 24.13 22.76
C PRO A 638 0.33 24.11 21.37
N ALA A 639 0.45 23.00 20.63
CA ALA A 639 -0.24 22.76 19.36
C ALA A 639 -1.69 22.31 19.55
N ILE A 640 -2.03 21.76 20.72
CA ILE A 640 -3.36 21.22 21.00
C ILE A 640 -4.39 22.34 21.02
N ASN A 641 -5.47 22.19 20.25
CA ASN A 641 -6.65 23.06 20.17
C ASN A 641 -6.35 24.54 19.93
N THR A 642 -5.30 24.83 19.15
CA THR A 642 -4.83 26.21 18.91
C THR A 642 -4.71 26.57 17.43
N GLY A 643 -5.11 25.69 16.52
CA GLY A 643 -5.21 25.98 15.10
C GLY A 643 -6.31 27.00 14.81
N VAL A 644 -6.11 27.78 13.75
CA VAL A 644 -7.16 28.66 13.22
C VAL A 644 -8.22 27.84 12.50
N LYS A 645 -9.48 28.24 12.64
CA LYS A 645 -10.59 27.67 11.87
C LYS A 645 -10.72 28.41 10.55
N ALA A 646 -10.68 27.68 9.44
CA ALA A 646 -10.93 28.25 8.11
C ALA A 646 -11.56 27.17 7.21
N SER A 647 -12.25 27.59 6.15
CA SER A 647 -12.96 26.69 5.23
C SER A 647 -12.06 25.68 4.50
N ASN A 648 -10.75 25.94 4.43
CA ASN A 648 -9.77 25.06 3.82
C ASN A 648 -8.92 24.28 4.84
N VAL A 649 -9.28 24.33 6.12
CA VAL A 649 -8.70 23.44 7.14
C VAL A 649 -9.38 22.08 7.00
N PRO A 650 -8.62 20.98 6.85
CA PRO A 650 -9.20 19.64 6.74
C PRO A 650 -10.04 19.26 7.97
N THR A 651 -11.11 18.52 7.76
CA THR A 651 -11.97 17.99 8.84
C THR A 651 -11.39 16.75 9.52
N GLN A 652 -10.35 16.16 8.93
CA GLN A 652 -9.62 15.02 9.46
C GLN A 652 -8.13 15.33 9.48
N ASP A 653 -7.37 14.61 10.30
CA ASP A 653 -5.90 14.69 10.33
C ASP A 653 -5.25 13.74 9.30
N GLN A 654 -3.93 13.57 9.34
CA GLN A 654 -3.20 12.68 8.44
C GLN A 654 -3.76 11.25 8.45
N ARG A 655 -4.10 10.75 9.64
CA ARG A 655 -4.57 9.38 9.88
C ARG A 655 -6.06 9.19 9.60
N GLN A 656 -6.70 10.21 9.07
CA GLN A 656 -8.15 10.26 8.83
C GLN A 656 -9.00 10.32 10.11
N PHE A 657 -8.40 10.70 11.26
CA PHE A 657 -9.16 10.95 12.48
C PHE A 657 -9.82 12.32 12.41
N THR A 658 -11.10 12.39 12.79
CA THR A 658 -11.86 13.63 12.79
C THR A 658 -11.24 14.65 13.73
N ARG A 659 -11.01 15.86 13.23
CA ARG A 659 -10.61 17.00 14.04
C ARG A 659 -11.78 17.50 14.86
N ASP A 660 -11.52 17.89 16.09
CA ASP A 660 -12.55 18.42 16.94
C ASP A 660 -12.92 19.87 16.54
N SER A 661 -13.80 20.50 17.32
CA SER A 661 -14.25 21.86 17.02
C SER A 661 -13.11 22.91 17.01
N GLN A 662 -11.96 22.62 17.60
CA GLN A 662 -10.75 23.42 17.69
C GLN A 662 -9.57 22.60 17.14
N PRO A 663 -9.25 22.69 15.84
CA PRO A 663 -8.24 21.83 15.24
C PRO A 663 -6.86 22.03 15.86
N ASP A 664 -6.12 20.94 16.01
CA ASP A 664 -4.71 20.98 16.38
C ASP A 664 -3.83 21.58 15.27
N VAL A 665 -2.72 22.19 15.68
CA VAL A 665 -1.66 22.63 14.75
C VAL A 665 -0.82 21.40 14.34
N GLY A 666 -0.58 21.24 13.04
CA GLY A 666 0.20 20.13 12.47
C GLY A 666 -0.65 19.02 11.88
N ALA A 667 0.01 17.94 11.48
CA ALA A 667 -0.57 16.80 10.77
C ALA A 667 -1.36 15.83 11.65
N PHE A 668 -1.26 15.98 12.96
CA PHE A 668 -1.85 15.09 13.96
C PHE A 668 -2.98 15.81 14.71
N GLU A 669 -4.06 15.10 14.99
CA GLU A 669 -5.10 15.49 15.95
C GLU A 669 -5.05 14.58 17.18
N ARG A 670 -4.96 15.18 18.36
CA ARG A 670 -4.97 14.48 19.63
C ARG A 670 -6.38 14.13 20.11
N GLY A 671 -7.37 14.99 19.84
CA GLY A 671 -8.75 14.74 20.23
C GLY A 671 -9.27 13.41 19.68
N GLY A 672 -9.85 12.56 20.53
CA GLY A 672 -10.59 11.36 20.09
C GLY A 672 -9.77 10.10 19.81
N LEU A 673 -8.54 9.97 20.33
CA LEU A 673 -7.77 8.72 20.22
C LEU A 673 -8.43 7.56 21.00
N PRO A 674 -8.39 6.32 20.49
CA PRO A 674 -8.93 5.16 21.18
C PRO A 674 -8.10 4.82 22.43
N THR A 675 -8.78 4.40 23.50
CA THR A 675 -8.16 3.85 24.71
C THR A 675 -8.16 2.32 24.73
N THR A 676 -8.72 1.68 23.70
CA THR A 676 -8.75 0.23 23.55
C THR A 676 -8.50 -0.11 22.08
N GLY A 677 -7.53 -1.00 21.85
CA GLY A 677 -7.21 -1.57 20.54
C GLY A 677 -8.18 -2.66 20.13
N GLY A 678 -7.91 -3.27 18.97
CA GLY A 678 -8.64 -4.39 18.39
C GLY A 678 -7.84 -5.69 18.44
N SER A 679 -7.94 -6.47 17.37
CA SER A 679 -7.15 -7.70 17.18
C SER A 679 -5.90 -7.49 16.31
N GLY A 680 -5.57 -6.22 16.02
CA GLY A 680 -4.45 -5.82 15.15
C GLY A 680 -3.29 -5.27 15.97
N ASN A 681 -2.23 -4.83 15.30
CA ASN A 681 -1.11 -4.17 16.00
C ASN A 681 -1.45 -2.68 16.19
N ASP A 682 -1.89 -2.30 17.38
CA ASP A 682 -2.41 -0.98 17.67
C ASP A 682 -1.36 -0.07 18.34
N VAL A 683 -1.55 1.25 18.18
CA VAL A 683 -0.80 2.25 18.96
C VAL A 683 -1.77 3.06 19.79
N LEU A 684 -1.66 2.93 21.11
CA LEU A 684 -2.51 3.62 22.07
C LEU A 684 -1.70 4.69 22.79
N LEU A 685 -2.22 5.93 22.76
CA LEU A 685 -1.56 7.10 23.33
C LEU A 685 -2.43 7.71 24.42
N GLY A 686 -1.89 7.77 25.63
CA GLY A 686 -2.48 8.40 26.79
C GLY A 686 -2.29 9.92 26.85
N THR A 687 -2.43 10.46 28.04
CA THR A 687 -2.54 11.90 28.35
C THR A 687 -1.70 12.25 29.57
N SER A 688 -1.95 13.41 30.20
CA SER A 688 -1.43 13.73 31.55
C SER A 688 -2.31 13.13 32.66
N ALA A 689 -3.51 12.68 32.29
CA ALA A 689 -4.46 12.12 33.22
C ALA A 689 -4.19 10.62 33.37
N ASN A 690 -4.71 10.02 34.44
CA ASN A 690 -4.66 8.58 34.62
C ASN A 690 -5.45 7.88 33.51
N ASN A 691 -4.77 7.18 32.62
CA ASN A 691 -5.35 6.46 31.50
C ASN A 691 -5.50 4.97 31.81
N SER A 692 -6.47 4.34 31.14
CA SER A 692 -6.62 2.89 31.07
C SER A 692 -6.52 2.49 29.61
N LEU A 693 -5.38 1.95 29.20
CA LEU A 693 -5.10 1.53 27.83
C LEU A 693 -5.08 0.00 27.74
N SER A 694 -5.77 -0.56 26.74
CA SER A 694 -5.83 -2.00 26.51
C SER A 694 -5.60 -2.31 25.02
N GLY A 695 -4.48 -2.94 24.68
CA GLY A 695 -4.15 -3.33 23.30
C GLY A 695 -5.09 -4.43 22.78
N SER A 696 -5.37 -5.40 23.64
CA SER A 696 -6.25 -6.56 23.41
C SER A 696 -5.55 -7.71 22.68
N GLY A 697 -5.45 -7.72 21.35
CA GLY A 697 -4.73 -8.77 20.64
C GLY A 697 -3.95 -8.20 19.47
N GLY A 698 -2.77 -8.77 19.19
CA GLY A 698 -1.81 -8.19 18.26
C GLY A 698 -0.56 -7.73 19.01
N ASN A 699 0.41 -7.17 18.29
CA ASN A 699 1.64 -6.63 18.87
C ASN A 699 1.46 -5.12 19.08
N ASP A 700 0.98 -4.74 20.25
CA ASP A 700 0.52 -3.38 20.53
C ASP A 700 1.64 -2.49 21.05
N THR A 701 1.50 -1.17 20.87
CA THR A 701 2.42 -0.16 21.41
C THR A 701 1.63 0.81 22.28
N LEU A 702 1.86 0.77 23.59
CA LEU A 702 1.14 1.57 24.58
C LEU A 702 2.07 2.65 25.15
N LEU A 703 1.66 3.91 25.00
CA LEU A 703 2.31 5.09 25.56
C LEU A 703 1.35 5.70 26.58
N GLY A 704 1.53 5.41 27.88
CA GLY A 704 0.71 6.05 28.94
C GLY A 704 0.92 7.56 29.00
N LEU A 705 2.19 7.98 28.83
CA LEU A 705 2.67 9.35 29.01
C LEU A 705 2.67 9.77 30.49
N GLY A 706 1.93 10.80 30.88
CA GLY A 706 1.97 11.29 32.26
C GLY A 706 0.73 10.90 33.04
N GLY A 707 0.87 10.68 34.35
CA GLY A 707 -0.25 10.24 35.19
C GLY A 707 0.07 8.88 35.80
N ALA A 708 -0.89 8.31 36.53
CA ALA A 708 -0.78 6.94 37.00
C ALA A 708 -1.63 6.05 36.08
N ASP A 709 -0.98 5.42 35.12
CA ASP A 709 -1.67 4.71 34.04
C ASP A 709 -1.85 3.21 34.33
N THR A 710 -2.90 2.63 33.75
CA THR A 710 -3.06 1.17 33.67
C THR A 710 -2.88 0.76 32.21
N LEU A 711 -1.81 0.01 31.95
CA LEU A 711 -1.38 -0.39 30.61
C LEU A 711 -1.49 -1.91 30.48
N THR A 712 -2.42 -2.38 29.65
CA THR A 712 -2.63 -3.80 29.39
C THR A 712 -2.30 -4.07 27.93
N GLY A 713 -1.21 -4.78 27.65
CA GLY A 713 -0.84 -5.17 26.28
C GLY A 713 -1.90 -6.09 25.71
N GLY A 714 -1.98 -7.31 26.25
CA GLY A 714 -2.99 -8.28 25.88
C GLY A 714 -2.32 -9.54 25.35
N ALA A 715 -2.77 -10.05 24.21
CA ALA A 715 -2.17 -11.20 23.56
C ALA A 715 -1.29 -10.77 22.40
N GLY A 716 0.02 -11.00 22.49
CA GLY A 716 0.97 -10.75 21.41
C GLY A 716 2.32 -10.33 21.98
N ALA A 717 3.16 -9.71 21.16
CA ALA A 717 4.44 -9.17 21.56
C ALA A 717 4.33 -7.64 21.72
N ASP A 718 3.93 -7.21 22.91
CA ASP A 718 3.54 -5.82 23.17
C ASP A 718 4.72 -4.94 23.60
N ARG A 719 4.58 -3.63 23.38
CA ARG A 719 5.56 -2.62 23.75
C ARG A 719 4.95 -1.60 24.69
N ILE A 720 5.45 -1.56 25.91
CA ILE A 720 5.15 -0.48 26.85
C ILE A 720 6.24 0.57 26.73
N VAL A 721 5.91 1.74 26.21
CA VAL A 721 6.89 2.74 25.77
C VAL A 721 6.93 3.92 26.73
N TYR A 722 8.12 4.20 27.24
CA TYR A 722 8.47 5.43 27.97
C TYR A 722 9.39 6.27 27.08
N THR A 723 8.85 7.33 26.46
CA THR A 723 9.55 8.14 25.45
C THR A 723 9.69 9.61 25.84
N GLY A 724 10.87 10.20 25.69
CA GLY A 724 11.19 11.59 26.03
C GLY A 724 12.42 12.07 25.28
N ARG A 725 12.70 13.38 25.27
CA ARG A 725 13.86 13.97 24.57
C ARG A 725 15.14 13.89 25.40
N SER A 726 15.01 13.30 26.59
CA SER A 726 16.07 12.98 27.51
C SER A 726 15.61 11.82 28.38
N GLN A 727 16.58 11.17 29.02
CA GLN A 727 16.31 10.14 30.02
C GLN A 727 15.38 10.65 31.14
N VAL A 728 15.56 11.90 31.57
CA VAL A 728 14.73 12.53 32.61
C VAL A 728 13.27 12.64 32.20
N GLU A 729 12.99 13.03 30.95
CA GLU A 729 11.61 13.14 30.45
C GLU A 729 10.93 11.78 30.30
N ALA A 730 11.67 10.76 29.84
CA ALA A 730 11.15 9.40 29.70
C ALA A 730 10.92 8.73 31.06
N HIS A 731 11.88 8.82 31.99
CA HIS A 731 11.77 8.21 33.31
C HIS A 731 10.74 8.90 34.19
N GLY A 732 10.59 10.22 34.06
CA GLY A 732 9.60 11.01 34.81
C GLY A 732 8.14 10.69 34.52
N GLN A 733 7.86 9.85 33.52
CA GLN A 733 6.50 9.42 33.16
C GLN A 733 5.88 8.47 34.19
N SER A 734 6.68 7.60 34.81
CA SER A 734 6.22 6.76 35.90
C SER A 734 7.19 6.81 37.07
N THR A 735 6.74 7.43 38.16
CA THR A 735 7.53 7.64 39.39
C THR A 735 6.74 7.14 40.59
N LEU A 736 7.32 7.18 41.80
CA LEU A 736 6.56 6.78 43.00
C LEU A 736 5.35 7.68 43.29
N ALA A 737 5.30 8.90 42.74
CA ALA A 737 4.18 9.82 42.90
C ALA A 737 3.03 9.57 41.91
N ALA A 738 3.34 9.05 40.73
CA ALA A 738 2.41 8.73 39.66
C ALA A 738 2.89 7.42 39.05
N LEU A 739 2.50 6.32 39.71
CA LEU A 739 3.04 4.99 39.45
C LEU A 739 2.15 4.28 38.43
N ASP A 740 2.74 3.92 37.29
CA ASP A 740 2.07 3.09 36.30
C ASP A 740 1.91 1.65 36.76
N ARG A 741 0.88 1.02 36.23
CA ARG A 741 0.57 -0.38 36.40
C ARG A 741 0.50 -1.06 35.04
N ILE A 742 1.50 -1.89 34.76
CA ILE A 742 1.54 -2.78 33.60
C ILE A 742 0.84 -4.08 33.99
N VAL A 743 -0.16 -4.50 33.21
CA VAL A 743 -0.98 -5.69 33.49
C VAL A 743 -0.71 -6.74 32.42
N GLY A 744 -0.37 -7.96 32.86
CA GLY A 744 -0.26 -9.13 32.00
C GLY A 744 1.05 -9.27 31.23
N PHE A 745 2.11 -8.54 31.60
CA PHE A 745 3.39 -8.55 30.89
C PHE A 745 3.97 -9.96 30.74
N ASP A 746 4.01 -10.49 29.52
CA ASP A 746 4.50 -11.82 29.18
C ASP A 746 5.73 -11.75 28.24
N ALA A 747 6.92 -11.78 28.84
CA ALA A 747 8.17 -11.78 28.10
C ALA A 747 8.33 -13.00 27.16
N THR A 748 7.60 -14.09 27.40
CA THR A 748 7.60 -15.31 26.59
C THR A 748 6.76 -15.17 25.32
N GLN A 749 5.78 -14.27 25.31
CA GLN A 749 5.03 -13.90 24.10
C GLN A 749 5.76 -12.84 23.27
N GLY A 750 6.67 -12.09 23.91
CA GLY A 750 7.51 -11.10 23.24
C GLY A 750 7.40 -9.70 23.81
N ASP A 751 6.69 -9.52 24.92
CA ASP A 751 6.48 -8.21 25.54
C ASP A 751 7.80 -7.54 25.94
N ARG A 752 7.90 -6.24 25.69
CA ARG A 752 9.08 -5.44 26.02
C ARG A 752 8.67 -4.08 26.59
N ILE A 753 9.46 -3.62 27.57
CA ILE A 753 9.50 -2.22 27.98
C ILE A 753 10.46 -1.50 27.02
N GLN A 754 9.97 -0.51 26.28
CA GLN A 754 10.81 0.28 25.40
C GLN A 754 11.12 1.62 26.04
N LEU A 755 12.41 1.94 26.12
CA LEU A 755 12.89 3.25 26.53
C LEU A 755 13.30 4.01 25.27
N ASP A 756 12.98 5.30 25.21
CA ASP A 756 13.35 6.19 24.11
C ASP A 756 13.64 7.59 24.68
N TYR A 757 14.90 7.98 24.67
CA TYR A 757 15.43 9.22 25.22
C TYR A 757 15.83 10.20 24.12
N ASN A 758 15.66 9.83 22.85
CA ASN A 758 16.08 10.62 21.70
C ASN A 758 14.95 10.94 20.71
N HIS A 759 13.70 10.55 21.05
CA HIS A 759 12.51 10.71 20.21
C HIS A 759 12.64 10.01 18.85
N ASN A 760 13.33 8.87 18.84
CA ASN A 760 13.47 8.04 17.67
C ASN A 760 13.28 6.58 18.07
N LEU A 761 12.02 6.13 18.05
CA LEU A 761 11.64 4.74 18.28
C LEU A 761 12.23 3.75 17.26
N LEU A 762 12.91 4.23 16.20
CA LEU A 762 13.69 3.39 15.29
C LEU A 762 15.07 3.01 15.87
N THR A 763 15.48 3.59 16.99
CA THR A 763 16.69 3.23 17.73
C THR A 763 16.33 2.48 19.01
N SER A 764 17.11 1.44 19.34
CA SER A 764 16.94 0.68 20.58
C SER A 764 17.80 1.31 21.67
N GLU A 765 17.17 1.67 22.78
CA GLU A 765 17.84 2.16 23.97
C GLU A 765 17.52 1.24 25.13
N ARG A 766 18.57 0.66 25.69
CA ARG A 766 18.46 -0.38 26.70
C ARG A 766 19.28 -0.03 27.94
N PRO A 767 18.82 -0.45 29.13
CA PRO A 767 19.66 -0.43 30.32
C PRO A 767 20.96 -1.21 30.09
N SER A 768 22.05 -0.74 30.67
CA SER A 768 23.37 -1.40 30.64
C SER A 768 23.41 -2.77 31.33
N GLY A 769 22.40 -3.07 32.16
CA GLY A 769 22.20 -4.37 32.80
C GLY A 769 20.83 -4.46 33.44
N LEU A 770 20.33 -5.70 33.63
CA LEU A 770 19.05 -5.99 34.26
C LEU A 770 19.25 -7.06 35.33
N PHE A 771 18.69 -6.83 36.51
CA PHE A 771 18.85 -7.72 37.67
C PHE A 771 17.52 -8.08 38.30
N ASN A 772 17.51 -9.19 39.04
CA ASN A 772 16.36 -9.62 39.83
C ASN A 772 16.78 -9.63 41.30
N ALA A 773 16.25 -8.66 42.06
CA ALA A 773 16.58 -8.45 43.45
C ALA A 773 15.73 -9.31 44.41
N GLY A 774 14.78 -10.08 43.87
CA GLY A 774 13.89 -10.95 44.63
C GLY A 774 12.93 -10.16 45.53
N LEU A 775 12.51 -10.78 46.64
CA LEU A 775 11.65 -10.15 47.63
C LEU A 775 12.43 -9.17 48.50
N LYS A 776 12.00 -7.91 48.54
CA LYS A 776 12.56 -6.87 49.42
C LYS A 776 11.56 -6.44 50.49
N THR A 777 12.10 -6.19 51.68
CA THR A 777 11.34 -5.74 52.85
C THR A 777 11.49 -4.24 53.03
N GLY A 778 10.40 -3.58 53.41
CA GLY A 778 10.36 -2.15 53.72
C GLY A 778 8.95 -1.79 54.18
N ALA A 779 8.82 -0.79 55.07
CA ALA A 779 7.52 -0.30 55.51
C ALA A 779 6.80 0.48 54.39
N THR A 780 7.55 1.01 53.42
CA THR A 780 7.04 1.70 52.23
C THR A 780 7.66 1.13 50.95
N LEU A 781 7.00 1.38 49.80
CA LEU A 781 7.54 1.02 48.49
C LEU A 781 8.89 1.73 48.23
N GLU A 782 9.05 2.98 48.67
CA GLU A 782 10.33 3.71 48.58
C GLU A 782 11.46 2.98 49.31
N GLN A 783 11.21 2.47 50.52
CA GLN A 783 12.18 1.68 51.28
C GLN A 783 12.50 0.34 50.60
N ALA A 784 11.51 -0.32 50.00
CA ALA A 784 11.72 -1.56 49.28
C ALA A 784 12.50 -1.36 47.97
N ALA A 785 12.22 -0.27 47.22
CA ALA A 785 12.97 0.11 46.02
C ALA A 785 14.43 0.46 46.36
N LEU A 786 14.66 1.25 47.42
CA LEU A 786 16.00 1.54 47.92
C LEU A 786 16.76 0.26 48.33
N ALA A 787 16.07 -0.69 48.97
CA ALA A 787 16.66 -1.99 49.31
C ALA A 787 17.00 -2.82 48.05
N ALA A 788 16.18 -2.77 47.01
CA ALA A 788 16.50 -3.37 45.71
C ALA A 788 17.72 -2.71 45.05
N TYR A 789 17.85 -1.39 45.14
CA TYR A 789 18.99 -0.66 44.59
C TYR A 789 20.30 -0.97 45.33
N ASN A 790 20.24 -1.16 46.65
CA ASN A 790 21.42 -1.51 47.45
C ASN A 790 21.83 -2.98 47.29
N ASP A 791 20.91 -3.85 46.88
CA ASP A 791 21.12 -5.28 46.74
C ASP A 791 20.31 -5.84 45.55
N LYS A 792 20.83 -5.59 44.35
CA LYS A 792 20.09 -5.80 43.09
C LYS A 792 19.94 -7.25 42.64
N ASN A 793 20.67 -8.19 43.22
CA ASN A 793 20.76 -9.57 42.73
C ASN A 793 20.58 -10.57 43.88
N GLN A 794 19.51 -11.36 43.79
CA GLN A 794 19.10 -12.31 44.82
C GLN A 794 20.01 -13.53 45.02
N LEU A 795 20.93 -13.83 44.09
CA LEU A 795 21.79 -15.02 44.16
C LEU A 795 23.20 -14.74 44.69
N THR A 796 23.62 -13.49 44.67
CA THR A 796 24.96 -13.10 45.14
C THR A 796 24.86 -12.59 46.57
N SER A 797 25.77 -13.03 47.44
CA SER A 797 25.80 -12.60 48.84
C SER A 797 26.48 -11.23 48.99
N GLY A 798 25.87 -10.32 49.75
CA GLY A 798 26.41 -9.00 50.08
C GLY A 798 25.77 -7.86 49.28
N ALA A 799 25.90 -6.62 49.76
CA ALA A 799 25.31 -5.46 49.09
C ALA A 799 25.94 -5.21 47.71
N GLN A 800 25.09 -5.05 46.71
CA GLN A 800 25.44 -4.90 45.30
C GLN A 800 24.68 -3.72 44.72
N ALA A 801 25.22 -2.53 44.94
CA ALA A 801 24.60 -1.29 44.52
C ALA A 801 24.35 -1.26 42.99
N MET A 802 23.22 -0.69 42.59
CA MET A 802 22.92 -0.36 41.20
C MET A 802 23.92 0.65 40.65
N ALA A 803 24.39 0.43 39.42
CA ALA A 803 25.12 1.43 38.67
C ALA A 803 24.14 2.30 37.85
N ALA A 804 24.63 3.43 37.34
CA ALA A 804 23.86 4.30 36.44
C ALA A 804 23.33 3.51 35.22
N ASN A 805 22.13 3.83 34.77
CA ASN A 805 21.47 3.19 33.63
C ASN A 805 21.38 1.65 33.75
N GLN A 806 21.18 1.10 34.96
CA GLN A 806 20.83 -0.30 35.18
C GLN A 806 19.35 -0.42 35.54
N ALA A 807 18.75 -1.58 35.30
CA ALA A 807 17.38 -1.88 35.66
C ALA A 807 17.30 -3.04 36.67
N VAL A 808 16.24 -3.06 37.47
CA VAL A 808 16.01 -4.08 38.50
C VAL A 808 14.53 -4.45 38.59
N PHE A 809 14.26 -5.76 38.62
CA PHE A 809 12.98 -6.30 39.08
C PHE A 809 13.06 -6.63 40.57
N PHE A 810 12.00 -6.31 41.31
CA PHE A 810 11.89 -6.68 42.72
C PHE A 810 10.43 -6.92 43.12
N ARG A 811 10.24 -7.67 44.20
CA ARG A 811 8.93 -7.91 44.81
C ARG A 811 8.82 -7.18 46.13
N TRP A 812 7.67 -6.58 46.40
CA TRP A 812 7.31 -6.03 47.70
C TRP A 812 5.94 -6.59 48.10
N GLY A 813 5.94 -7.46 49.10
CA GLY A 813 4.78 -8.30 49.41
C GLY A 813 4.44 -9.23 48.24
N THR A 814 3.20 -9.15 47.75
CA THR A 814 2.70 -9.96 46.62
C THR A 814 2.85 -9.26 45.27
N ARG A 815 3.28 -7.99 45.25
CA ARG A 815 3.38 -7.16 44.04
C ARG A 815 4.80 -7.21 43.47
N THR A 816 4.90 -7.11 42.15
CA THR A 816 6.18 -7.04 41.43
C THR A 816 6.33 -5.67 40.81
N PHE A 817 7.55 -5.16 40.80
CA PHE A 817 7.90 -3.85 40.27
C PHE A 817 9.15 -3.98 39.41
N PHE A 818 9.27 -3.11 38.41
CA PHE A 818 10.54 -2.83 37.78
C PHE A 818 10.94 -1.39 38.08
N SER A 819 12.23 -1.14 38.07
CA SER A 819 12.76 0.20 38.12
C SER A 819 14.01 0.32 37.23
N VAL A 820 14.15 1.48 36.58
CA VAL A 820 15.32 1.82 35.77
C VAL A 820 15.98 3.02 36.40
N ASN A 821 17.25 2.85 36.77
CA ASN A 821 18.06 3.88 37.36
C ASN A 821 18.47 4.91 36.30
N ASP A 822 18.43 6.18 36.69
CA ASP A 822 18.88 7.30 35.87
C ASP A 822 20.42 7.33 35.71
N GLY A 823 20.96 8.47 35.29
CA GLY A 823 22.40 8.70 35.16
C GLY A 823 23.18 8.72 36.48
N THR A 824 22.52 8.57 37.63
CA THR A 824 23.11 8.56 38.98
C THR A 824 23.03 7.16 39.60
N THR A 825 23.69 6.93 40.76
CA THR A 825 23.78 5.59 41.37
C THR A 825 22.82 5.39 42.55
N ALA A 826 22.17 6.45 43.02
CA ALA A 826 21.27 6.41 44.17
C ALA A 826 19.82 6.45 43.71
N PHE A 827 18.95 5.67 44.36
CA PHE A 827 17.53 5.68 44.04
C PHE A 827 16.92 7.07 44.22
N SER A 828 16.23 7.56 43.18
CA SER A 828 15.52 8.83 43.17
C SER A 828 14.03 8.60 42.89
N LYS A 829 13.18 8.81 43.90
CA LYS A 829 11.73 8.62 43.76
C LYS A 829 11.02 9.54 42.75
N THR A 830 11.71 10.58 42.28
CA THR A 830 11.18 11.56 41.31
C THR A 830 11.88 11.51 39.96
N ALA A 831 13.00 10.80 39.83
CA ALA A 831 13.81 10.79 38.60
C ALA A 831 14.00 9.39 38.03
N ASP A 832 13.99 8.35 38.88
CA ASP A 832 14.05 6.97 38.40
C ASP A 832 12.68 6.51 37.95
N LEU A 833 12.67 5.78 36.83
CA LEU A 833 11.49 5.10 36.35
C LEU A 833 11.13 3.98 37.33
N VAL A 834 9.88 3.93 37.80
CA VAL A 834 9.34 2.84 38.62
C VAL A 834 7.95 2.52 38.12
N ALA A 835 7.62 1.24 37.90
CA ALA A 835 6.25 0.82 37.63
C ALA A 835 5.92 -0.51 38.32
N GLU A 836 4.64 -0.71 38.63
CA GLU A 836 4.11 -2.01 39.02
C GLU A 836 3.92 -2.90 37.78
N VAL A 837 4.32 -4.17 37.87
CA VAL A 837 4.05 -5.18 36.85
C VAL A 837 3.22 -6.30 37.46
N THR A 838 1.93 -6.31 37.13
CA THR A 838 0.97 -7.32 37.59
C THR A 838 0.96 -8.50 36.63
N GLY A 839 1.11 -9.73 37.15
CA GLY A 839 1.01 -10.94 36.33
C GLY A 839 2.22 -11.19 35.42
N ILE A 840 3.40 -10.67 35.79
CA ILE A 840 4.62 -10.83 35.00
C ILE A 840 4.95 -12.32 34.77
N ARG A 841 5.23 -12.67 33.51
CA ARG A 841 5.78 -13.97 33.14
C ARG A 841 7.21 -13.81 32.63
N LEU A 842 8.15 -14.37 33.39
CA LEU A 842 9.58 -14.33 33.09
C LEU A 842 9.98 -15.50 32.18
N ILE A 843 11.05 -15.33 31.40
CA ILE A 843 11.54 -16.36 30.46
C ILE A 843 12.28 -17.47 31.21
N GLY A 844 11.88 -18.73 30.99
CA GLY A 844 12.60 -19.90 31.50
C GLY A 844 12.82 -19.86 33.02
N SER A 845 14.09 -19.90 33.44
CA SER A 845 14.50 -19.89 34.87
C SER A 845 14.75 -18.48 35.44
N ASP A 846 14.40 -17.41 34.72
CA ASP A 846 14.69 -16.02 35.13
C ASP A 846 14.05 -15.63 36.47
N ALA A 847 12.97 -16.31 36.88
CA ALA A 847 12.32 -16.09 38.17
C ALA A 847 13.27 -16.30 39.37
N THR A 848 14.24 -17.20 39.24
CA THR A 848 15.24 -17.51 40.27
C THR A 848 16.63 -16.98 39.93
N ALA A 849 16.81 -16.36 38.76
CA ALA A 849 18.10 -15.81 38.34
C ALA A 849 18.43 -14.52 39.08
N GLY A 850 19.71 -14.18 39.17
CA GLY A 850 20.19 -12.92 39.75
C GLY A 850 20.41 -11.79 38.73
N THR A 851 20.85 -12.16 37.53
CA THR A 851 21.07 -11.29 36.38
C THR A 851 20.21 -11.79 35.23
N LEU A 852 19.53 -10.89 34.54
CA LEU A 852 18.63 -11.20 33.44
C LEU A 852 19.19 -10.66 32.13
N SER A 853 18.80 -11.27 31.00
CA SER A 853 19.12 -10.73 29.68
C SER A 853 18.26 -9.49 29.40
N VAL A 854 18.90 -8.34 29.19
CA VAL A 854 18.19 -7.07 28.94
C VAL A 854 17.26 -7.16 27.72
N SER A 855 17.70 -7.80 26.64
CA SER A 855 16.92 -7.91 25.39
C SER A 855 15.65 -8.78 25.51
N ASN A 856 15.50 -9.53 26.60
CA ASN A 856 14.31 -10.33 26.87
C ASN A 856 13.18 -9.50 27.47
N TYR A 857 13.48 -8.33 28.03
CA TYR A 857 12.50 -7.49 28.75
C TYR A 857 12.49 -6.05 28.25
N PHE A 858 13.56 -5.60 27.60
CA PHE A 858 13.69 -4.26 27.03
C PHE A 858 13.93 -4.29 25.52
N ALA A 859 13.29 -3.38 24.78
CA ALA A 859 13.29 -3.35 23.32
C ALA A 859 14.50 -2.64 22.72
#